data_AF-A0A498JJ64-F1
#
_entry.id   AF-A0A498JJ64-F1
#
_cell.length_a   1.000
_cell.length_b   1.000
_cell.length_c   1.000
_cell.angle_alpha   90.00
_cell.angle_beta   90.00
_cell.angle_gamma   90.00
#
_symmetry.space_group_name_H-M   'P 1'
#
loop_
_entity.id
_entity.type
_entity.pdbx_description
1 polymer ?
#
loop_
_entity_poly.entity_id
_entity_poly.type
_entity_poly.pdbx_seq_one_letter_code
_entity_poly.pdbx_strand_id
1 'polypeptide(L)'
;MGKRISTCIRKFIPFTGSTPTTSTATMGVDVTEEYANAFRTESYLDFWTRVVALSNSESTKPTCKSMESTTAARLPSYRLFAEHLLDPDQPMVTRILSLICNHPINHVLLSDYFTQTADASILCGLLLNDINRTRVKYQSIKSTLQSLNDHSAPKTLIRLIRFTPILSLIRIQATQAGCSNLLKRLESTRDKARAKLQLVKKLRVGSTIFLVALTASLSVIVVTHAIALVVAMPAFIAASLDLASPKRLIKMTSQLDAATKGTYILNRDLETVSRLVARLNDELEHMRRMVKFWVERGEEDWSQAGGELARQLKKNDCSFRQQLDELEEHLYLCFMTINRARNLVILLLPSPPTMADISKVKVTGKTHVKPNKKIGSQKCQLVTFDLPYLAFYYNQKLLFYKGGEFEERVKKLKEGLEVVLGEFYQLAGKLGKDDEGVFRVEYGDEMEGVEVAEAAAEEISIADLAVEEGTSALKDFIPYNGVLNLEGLHRPLLAVQLTKLKDGLAIGCAFNHAILDGTSTWHFMSSWAEICNGSKSISTKPFLDRTQARNRRVKLDHSPPPSNGDVPANGKKDPNLRERVFKFSEAAIDKIKSTVNANPPSDGSKPFSTFQSLSVHIWRHVTQARQLKPNDYTVFTVFADCRKRVDPPMPDAYFGNLIQAVFTVTAAGLLSANPPEFGASMIQKEIEGHNAKAIDQRNTEWEISPKIFEFKDAGVNCVAMGSSPRFQVYEVDFGWGKPEGVRSGSNNRFDGMVYLYQGKSGGRSIDVEISLEAPTMEKLEQDKGFLVAEN
;
A
#
# COMPACT_ATOMS: atom_id res chain seq x y z
N MET A 1 -15.55 -59.36 -10.24
CA MET A 1 -16.65 -59.11 -9.26
C MET A 1 -16.20 -58.03 -8.29
N GLY A 2 -16.98 -57.05 -7.85
CA GLY A 2 -18.34 -56.67 -8.25
C GLY A 2 -19.23 -56.26 -7.08
N LYS A 3 -19.45 -54.94 -6.88
CA LYS A 3 -20.38 -54.27 -5.92
C LYS A 3 -20.07 -54.53 -4.42
N ARG A 4 -19.92 -53.53 -3.53
CA ARG A 4 -20.76 -52.36 -3.15
C ARG A 4 -21.99 -52.77 -2.31
N ILE A 5 -22.16 -52.06 -1.18
CA ILE A 5 -23.37 -51.87 -0.33
C ILE A 5 -23.18 -52.27 1.15
N SER A 6 -23.52 -51.29 1.98
CA SER A 6 -23.63 -51.13 3.45
C SER A 6 -24.47 -52.20 4.18
N THR A 7 -24.52 -52.32 5.53
CA THR A 7 -25.05 -51.32 6.51
C THR A 7 -25.01 -51.89 7.95
N CYS A 8 -24.50 -51.12 8.94
CA CYS A 8 -24.72 -51.18 10.42
C CYS A 8 -24.62 -52.56 11.16
N ILE A 9 -24.54 -52.69 12.50
CA ILE A 9 -25.61 -52.43 13.50
C ILE A 9 -25.11 -52.74 14.96
N ARG A 10 -25.46 -51.88 15.95
CA ARG A 10 -25.65 -52.17 17.42
C ARG A 10 -24.44 -52.62 18.29
N LYS A 11 -24.43 -52.57 19.65
CA LYS A 11 -25.35 -52.06 20.72
C LYS A 11 -24.52 -51.73 22.00
N PHE A 12 -25.03 -51.07 23.06
CA PHE A 12 -25.90 -51.65 24.11
C PHE A 12 -26.75 -50.60 24.90
N ILE A 13 -27.73 -51.10 25.67
CA ILE A 13 -28.82 -50.41 26.41
C ILE A 13 -28.92 -51.05 27.82
N PRO A 14 -29.59 -50.47 28.86
CA PRO A 14 -31.08 -50.54 29.07
C PRO A 14 -31.75 -49.22 29.58
N PHE A 15 -32.96 -48.84 29.14
CA PHE A 15 -34.31 -49.01 29.78
C PHE A 15 -34.46 -48.46 31.23
N THR A 16 -35.50 -47.71 31.64
CA THR A 16 -36.87 -47.41 31.09
C THR A 16 -37.08 -45.87 30.86
N GLY A 17 -38.26 -45.21 30.76
CA GLY A 17 -39.69 -45.58 30.79
C GLY A 17 -40.68 -44.37 30.68
N SER A 18 -41.94 -44.64 30.26
CA SER A 18 -43.19 -43.80 30.25
C SER A 18 -43.21 -42.30 29.82
N THR A 19 -44.13 -42.00 28.89
CA THR A 19 -44.49 -40.70 28.25
C THR A 19 -45.80 -40.09 28.83
N PRO A 20 -46.34 -38.94 28.33
CA PRO A 20 -45.75 -37.71 27.76
C PRO A 20 -46.39 -36.38 28.29
N THR A 21 -45.81 -35.21 27.96
CA THR A 21 -46.60 -34.01 27.58
C THR A 21 -45.75 -33.01 26.78
N THR A 22 -46.42 -32.13 26.03
CA THR A 22 -45.89 -31.56 24.78
C THR A 22 -45.34 -30.14 24.91
N SER A 23 -44.13 -29.88 24.40
CA SER A 23 -43.63 -28.54 24.08
C SER A 23 -42.54 -28.61 23.00
N THR A 24 -42.95 -28.71 21.73
CA THR A 24 -42.02 -28.57 20.59
C THR A 24 -41.78 -27.10 20.32
N ALA A 25 -40.76 -26.52 20.96
CA ALA A 25 -40.18 -25.27 20.50
C ALA A 25 -39.49 -25.52 19.15
N THR A 26 -40.01 -24.93 18.07
CA THR A 26 -39.34 -24.92 16.77
C THR A 26 -38.11 -24.02 16.85
N MET A 27 -36.92 -24.63 16.85
CA MET A 27 -35.67 -23.91 16.61
C MET A 27 -35.64 -23.38 15.18
N GLY A 28 -36.17 -22.17 14.98
CA GLY A 28 -35.86 -21.37 13.80
C GLY A 28 -34.39 -20.95 13.90
N VAL A 29 -33.54 -21.52 13.05
CA VAL A 29 -32.15 -21.05 12.91
C VAL A 29 -32.20 -19.68 12.26
N ASP A 30 -31.83 -18.64 13.00
CA ASP A 30 -31.74 -17.28 12.47
C ASP A 30 -30.48 -17.14 11.61
N VAL A 31 -30.60 -17.59 10.36
CA VAL A 31 -29.56 -17.45 9.34
C VAL A 31 -29.37 -16.00 8.88
N THR A 32 -30.16 -15.03 9.35
CA THR A 32 -30.10 -13.63 8.88
C THR A 32 -28.75 -12.99 9.20
N GLU A 33 -28.15 -13.32 10.34
CA GLU A 33 -26.84 -12.77 10.72
C GLU A 33 -25.69 -13.40 9.93
N GLU A 34 -25.71 -14.71 9.67
CA GLU A 34 -24.73 -15.34 8.76
C GLU A 34 -24.90 -14.87 7.31
N TYR A 35 -26.14 -14.70 6.84
CA TYR A 35 -26.42 -14.18 5.49
C TYR A 35 -25.98 -12.72 5.35
N ALA A 36 -26.18 -11.89 6.38
CA ALA A 36 -25.68 -10.52 6.41
C ALA A 36 -24.14 -10.46 6.49
N ASN A 37 -23.50 -11.37 7.25
CA ASN A 37 -22.04 -11.45 7.32
C ASN A 37 -21.40 -11.95 6.01
N ALA A 38 -22.06 -12.84 5.27
CA ALA A 38 -21.57 -13.34 3.98
C ALA A 38 -21.41 -12.24 2.90
N PHE A 39 -22.10 -11.10 3.03
CA PHE A 39 -21.96 -9.94 2.12
C PHE A 39 -20.95 -8.87 2.62
N ARG A 40 -20.39 -9.00 3.83
CA ARG A 40 -19.44 -8.03 4.40
C ARG A 40 -18.00 -8.29 3.93
N THR A 41 -17.65 -7.72 2.77
CA THR A 41 -16.25 -7.63 2.32
C THR A 41 -15.45 -6.60 3.12
N GLU A 42 -14.10 -6.62 3.07
CA GLU A 42 -13.24 -5.61 3.73
C GLU A 42 -13.66 -4.16 3.42
N SER A 43 -14.14 -3.88 2.20
CA SER A 43 -14.58 -2.53 1.83
C SER A 43 -15.81 -2.06 2.61
N TYR A 44 -16.65 -2.97 3.13
CA TYR A 44 -17.77 -2.63 4.01
C TYR A 44 -17.27 -2.14 5.38
N LEU A 45 -16.21 -2.76 5.91
CA LEU A 45 -15.61 -2.42 7.20
C LEU A 45 -14.75 -1.14 7.10
N ASP A 46 -13.96 -0.98 6.05
CA ASP A 46 -13.18 0.23 5.81
C ASP A 46 -14.08 1.45 5.58
N PHE A 47 -15.18 1.26 4.82
CA PHE A 47 -16.22 2.26 4.66
C PHE A 47 -16.88 2.64 6.00
N TRP A 48 -17.31 1.65 6.81
CA TRP A 48 -17.87 1.92 8.13
C TRP A 48 -16.90 2.65 9.05
N THR A 49 -15.60 2.35 8.96
CA THR A 49 -14.56 3.01 9.77
C THR A 49 -14.46 4.50 9.44
N ARG A 50 -14.47 4.87 8.16
CA ARG A 50 -14.50 6.27 7.71
C ARG A 50 -15.79 6.98 8.13
N VAL A 51 -16.92 6.28 8.05
CA VAL A 51 -18.23 6.81 8.45
C VAL A 51 -18.31 7.08 9.95
N VAL A 52 -17.81 6.17 10.81
CA VAL A 52 -17.78 6.37 12.27
C VAL A 52 -16.81 7.49 12.65
N ALA A 53 -15.71 7.67 11.91
CA ALA A 53 -14.79 8.79 12.12
C ALA A 53 -15.47 10.15 11.86
N LEU A 54 -16.33 10.24 10.84
CA LEU A 54 -17.04 11.48 10.48
C LEU A 54 -18.26 11.75 11.38
N SER A 55 -19.03 10.74 11.80
CA SER A 55 -20.21 10.98 12.66
C SER A 55 -19.86 11.53 14.07
N ASN A 56 -18.59 11.39 14.48
CA ASN A 56 -18.12 11.87 15.79
C ASN A 56 -17.74 13.37 15.80
N SER A 57 -17.81 14.09 14.67
CA SER A 57 -17.55 15.53 14.62
C SER A 57 -18.78 16.41 14.93
N GLU A 58 -20.00 15.87 14.81
CA GLU A 58 -21.24 16.62 15.05
C GLU A 58 -22.28 15.81 15.85
N SER A 59 -22.22 15.86 17.19
CA SER A 59 -23.39 15.86 18.10
C SER A 59 -23.00 15.62 19.57
N THR A 60 -23.54 16.41 20.49
CA THR A 60 -23.35 16.31 21.93
C THR A 60 -24.27 15.27 22.60
N LYS A 61 -23.66 14.42 23.45
CA LYS A 61 -24.26 13.54 24.49
C LYS A 61 -25.19 12.39 24.03
N PRO A 62 -24.91 11.13 24.44
CA PRO A 62 -25.84 10.01 24.26
C PRO A 62 -26.86 9.94 25.41
N THR A 63 -28.12 9.60 25.09
CA THR A 63 -29.13 9.16 26.07
C THR A 63 -29.66 7.80 25.66
N CYS A 64 -29.63 6.81 26.56
CA CYS A 64 -30.01 5.43 26.27
C CYS A 64 -31.54 5.26 26.16
N LYS A 65 -32.03 4.62 25.08
CA LYS A 65 -33.36 4.00 24.99
C LYS A 65 -33.30 2.70 24.18
N SER A 66 -34.25 1.81 24.46
CA SER A 66 -34.22 0.37 24.16
C SER A 66 -34.31 -0.02 22.69
N MET A 67 -33.74 -1.18 22.37
CA MET A 67 -33.80 -1.84 21.07
C MET A 67 -35.24 -2.26 20.68
N GLU A 68 -35.69 -1.85 19.50
CA GLU A 68 -36.62 -2.63 18.67
C GLU A 68 -35.92 -2.96 17.34
N SER A 69 -36.15 -4.16 16.81
CA SER A 69 -35.32 -4.77 15.78
C SER A 69 -35.81 -4.47 14.35
N THR A 70 -35.14 -3.56 13.66
CA THR A 70 -35.07 -3.52 12.18
C THR A 70 -33.68 -3.05 11.73
N THR A 71 -33.19 -3.55 10.59
CA THR A 71 -31.88 -3.20 10.02
C THR A 71 -31.76 -1.69 9.74
N ALA A 72 -32.87 -1.03 9.40
CA ALA A 72 -32.95 0.41 9.18
C ALA A 72 -32.56 1.27 10.39
N ALA A 73 -32.67 0.76 11.62
CA ALA A 73 -32.20 1.47 12.82
C ALA A 73 -30.67 1.55 12.93
N ARG A 74 -29.92 0.78 12.11
CA ARG A 74 -28.45 0.66 12.16
C ARG A 74 -27.71 1.45 11.07
N LEU A 75 -28.41 2.25 10.25
CA LEU A 75 -27.81 3.08 9.18
C LEU A 75 -28.08 4.61 9.29
N PRO A 76 -27.88 5.29 10.46
CA PRO A 76 -28.03 6.75 10.55
C PRO A 76 -27.09 7.54 9.61
N SER A 77 -25.94 6.95 9.30
CA SER A 77 -24.81 7.59 8.63
C SER A 77 -25.01 7.87 7.15
N TYR A 78 -25.48 6.89 6.37
CA TYR A 78 -25.61 7.07 4.91
C TYR A 78 -26.58 8.19 4.52
N ARG A 79 -27.55 8.53 5.38
CA ARG A 79 -28.48 9.67 5.15
C ARG A 79 -27.79 11.02 5.06
N LEU A 80 -26.57 11.17 5.60
CA LEU A 80 -25.79 12.40 5.58
C LEU A 80 -24.87 12.55 4.35
N PHE A 81 -24.58 11.47 3.62
CA PHE A 81 -23.46 11.46 2.66
C PHE A 81 -23.81 11.11 1.21
N ALA A 82 -25.09 10.91 0.86
CA ALA A 82 -25.52 10.55 -0.50
C ALA A 82 -25.02 11.50 -1.62
N GLU A 83 -24.66 12.75 -1.29
CA GLU A 83 -24.15 13.77 -2.23
C GLU A 83 -22.62 13.73 -2.44
N HIS A 84 -21.87 12.91 -1.69
CA HIS A 84 -20.40 12.87 -1.71
C HIS A 84 -19.80 11.47 -1.93
N LEU A 85 -20.64 10.48 -2.28
CA LEU A 85 -20.26 9.06 -2.22
C LEU A 85 -19.69 8.45 -3.50
N LEU A 86 -19.64 9.15 -4.63
CA LEU A 86 -19.20 8.54 -5.89
C LEU A 86 -17.67 8.37 -5.90
N ASP A 87 -17.20 7.13 -5.75
CA ASP A 87 -15.78 6.76 -5.75
C ASP A 87 -15.48 5.74 -6.86
N PRO A 88 -14.54 6.02 -7.78
CA PRO A 88 -13.92 7.32 -8.05
C PRO A 88 -14.93 8.39 -8.48
N ASP A 89 -14.63 9.67 -8.21
CA ASP A 89 -15.48 10.79 -8.62
C ASP A 89 -15.40 11.09 -10.14
N GLN A 90 -16.32 11.91 -10.65
CA GLN A 90 -16.35 12.25 -12.08
C GLN A 90 -15.15 13.11 -12.54
N PRO A 91 -14.65 14.11 -11.76
CA PRO A 91 -13.41 14.82 -12.09
C PRO A 91 -12.19 13.89 -12.25
N MET A 92 -12.00 12.94 -11.32
CA MET A 92 -10.93 11.95 -11.36
C MET A 92 -11.06 11.03 -12.57
N VAL A 93 -12.27 10.50 -12.83
CA VAL A 93 -12.54 9.73 -14.06
C VAL A 93 -12.20 10.54 -15.32
N THR A 94 -12.65 11.80 -15.40
CA THR A 94 -12.43 12.66 -16.57
C THR A 94 -10.94 12.89 -16.79
N ARG A 95 -10.19 13.16 -15.72
CA ARG A 95 -8.73 13.30 -15.75
C ARG A 95 -8.07 12.00 -16.22
N ILE A 96 -8.45 10.84 -15.66
CA ILE A 96 -7.90 9.54 -16.04
C ILE A 96 -8.19 9.23 -17.51
N LEU A 97 -9.43 9.39 -17.99
CA LEU A 97 -9.80 9.14 -19.38
C LEU A 97 -9.04 10.05 -20.36
N SER A 98 -8.88 11.34 -20.03
CA SER A 98 -8.13 12.32 -20.84
C SER A 98 -6.65 11.99 -21.03
N LEU A 99 -6.05 11.18 -20.14
CA LEU A 99 -4.66 10.72 -20.23
C LEU A 99 -4.50 9.48 -21.13
N ILE A 100 -5.60 8.89 -21.62
CA ILE A 100 -5.63 7.58 -22.30
C ILE A 100 -5.96 7.73 -23.82
N CYS A 101 -5.76 8.92 -24.38
CA CYS A 101 -6.22 9.38 -25.71
C CYS A 101 -5.74 8.63 -26.99
N ASN A 102 -5.27 7.38 -26.88
CA ASN A 102 -4.80 6.57 -28.02
C ASN A 102 -5.85 5.65 -28.67
N HIS A 103 -7.10 5.58 -28.16
CA HIS A 103 -8.15 4.69 -28.72
C HIS A 103 -9.58 5.30 -28.66
N PRO A 104 -10.10 5.87 -29.77
CA PRO A 104 -11.38 6.60 -29.77
C PRO A 104 -12.61 5.77 -29.33
N ILE A 105 -12.77 4.56 -29.86
CA ILE A 105 -13.99 3.75 -29.67
C ILE A 105 -14.13 3.27 -28.21
N ASN A 106 -13.02 2.94 -27.55
CA ASN A 106 -13.02 2.48 -26.16
C ASN A 106 -13.20 3.65 -25.19
N HIS A 107 -12.60 4.82 -25.48
CA HIS A 107 -12.76 6.02 -24.68
C HIS A 107 -14.24 6.43 -24.58
N VAL A 108 -14.98 6.42 -25.69
CA VAL A 108 -16.42 6.72 -25.69
C VAL A 108 -17.21 5.73 -24.83
N LEU A 109 -17.02 4.41 -25.00
CA LEU A 109 -17.76 3.41 -24.22
C LEU A 109 -17.46 3.43 -22.72
N LEU A 110 -16.21 3.74 -22.34
CA LEU A 110 -15.82 3.87 -20.93
C LEU A 110 -16.34 5.20 -20.34
N SER A 111 -16.29 6.29 -21.09
CA SER A 111 -16.90 7.57 -20.72
C SER A 111 -18.41 7.43 -20.51
N ASP A 112 -19.11 6.77 -21.44
CA ASP A 112 -20.54 6.46 -21.31
C ASP A 112 -20.82 5.62 -20.06
N TYR A 113 -19.97 4.62 -19.77
CA TYR A 113 -20.08 3.80 -18.56
C TYR A 113 -19.93 4.60 -17.26
N PHE A 114 -18.91 5.44 -17.15
CA PHE A 114 -18.75 6.28 -15.96
C PHE A 114 -19.81 7.40 -15.87
N THR A 115 -20.39 7.82 -16.99
CA THR A 115 -21.52 8.76 -17.00
C THR A 115 -22.79 8.08 -16.48
N GLN A 116 -23.20 6.95 -17.07
CA GLN A 116 -24.41 6.21 -16.67
C GLN A 116 -24.37 5.70 -15.22
N THR A 117 -23.18 5.31 -14.72
CA THR A 117 -23.03 4.93 -13.31
C THR A 117 -23.11 6.12 -12.34
N ALA A 118 -22.73 7.33 -12.77
CA ALA A 118 -22.94 8.55 -11.99
C ALA A 118 -24.41 8.99 -12.02
N ASP A 119 -25.07 8.95 -13.19
CA ASP A 119 -26.50 9.26 -13.33
C ASP A 119 -27.36 8.36 -12.43
N ALA A 120 -27.02 7.07 -12.32
CA ALA A 120 -27.67 6.14 -11.41
C ALA A 120 -27.38 6.45 -9.93
N SER A 121 -26.16 6.86 -9.59
CA SER A 121 -25.80 7.31 -8.23
C SER A 121 -26.61 8.54 -7.80
N ILE A 122 -26.74 9.53 -8.70
CA ILE A 122 -27.58 10.73 -8.50
C ILE A 122 -29.04 10.33 -8.32
N LEU A 123 -29.57 9.41 -9.15
CA LEU A 123 -30.92 8.88 -8.99
C LEU A 123 -31.13 8.23 -7.62
N CYS A 124 -30.19 7.41 -7.15
CA CYS A 124 -30.28 6.80 -5.83
C CYS A 124 -30.29 7.85 -4.70
N GLY A 125 -29.47 8.91 -4.81
CA GLY A 125 -29.47 10.04 -3.87
C GLY A 125 -30.81 10.80 -3.85
N LEU A 126 -31.40 11.05 -5.02
CA LEU A 126 -32.73 11.66 -5.14
C LEU A 126 -33.81 10.79 -4.49
N LEU A 127 -33.79 9.47 -4.71
CA LEU A 127 -34.75 8.54 -4.13
C LEU A 127 -34.62 8.45 -2.60
N LEU A 128 -33.41 8.52 -2.04
CA LEU A 128 -33.21 8.61 -0.58
C LEU A 128 -33.77 9.91 0.03
N ASN A 129 -33.61 11.05 -0.66
CA ASN A 129 -34.20 12.32 -0.24
C ASN A 129 -35.75 12.24 -0.27
N ASP A 130 -36.29 11.68 -1.34
CA ASP A 130 -37.72 11.39 -1.52
C ASP A 130 -38.29 10.45 -0.42
N ILE A 131 -37.55 9.40 -0.04
CA ILE A 131 -37.90 8.52 1.10
C ILE A 131 -37.93 9.31 2.41
N ASN A 132 -36.92 10.13 2.70
CA ASN A 132 -36.87 10.93 3.93
C ASN A 132 -38.02 11.95 3.99
N ARG A 133 -38.31 12.65 2.88
CA ARG A 133 -39.49 13.53 2.75
C ARG A 133 -40.79 12.77 2.97
N THR A 134 -40.90 11.56 2.44
CA THR A 134 -42.06 10.68 2.59
C THR A 134 -42.25 10.26 4.06
N ARG A 135 -41.19 9.83 4.75
CA ARG A 135 -41.21 9.50 6.18
C ARG A 135 -41.66 10.68 7.06
N VAL A 136 -41.11 11.88 6.86
CA VAL A 136 -41.48 13.07 7.66
C VAL A 136 -42.97 13.43 7.48
N LYS A 137 -43.44 13.49 6.23
CA LYS A 137 -44.87 13.73 5.94
C LYS A 137 -45.78 12.65 6.52
N TYR A 138 -45.38 11.37 6.41
CA TYR A 138 -46.14 10.25 6.93
C TYR A 138 -46.17 10.20 8.46
N GLN A 139 -45.09 10.60 9.14
CA GLN A 139 -45.05 10.73 10.59
C GLN A 139 -45.94 11.87 11.11
N SER A 140 -46.01 13.00 10.39
CA SER A 140 -46.99 14.07 10.67
C SER A 140 -48.43 13.56 10.55
N ILE A 141 -48.74 12.81 9.50
CA ILE A 141 -50.04 12.13 9.34
C ILE A 141 -50.31 11.17 10.50
N LYS A 142 -49.37 10.28 10.84
CA LYS A 142 -49.51 9.30 11.92
C LYS A 142 -49.76 9.94 13.28
N SER A 143 -49.00 10.99 13.63
CA SER A 143 -49.22 11.70 14.90
C SER A 143 -50.63 12.31 14.98
N THR A 144 -51.16 12.80 13.85
CA THR A 144 -52.54 13.33 13.79
C THR A 144 -53.60 12.21 13.77
N LEU A 145 -53.28 11.01 13.26
CA LEU A 145 -54.12 9.81 13.39
C LEU A 145 -54.13 9.25 14.82
N GLN A 146 -53.04 9.39 15.58
CA GLN A 146 -52.97 8.94 16.96
C GLN A 146 -53.70 9.87 17.94
N SER A 147 -53.83 11.16 17.61
CA SER A 147 -54.67 12.10 18.35
C SER A 147 -56.16 12.05 17.98
N LEU A 148 -56.57 11.18 17.04
CA LEU A 148 -57.95 11.08 16.54
C LEU A 148 -58.89 10.20 17.38
N ASN A 149 -58.46 9.78 18.58
CA ASN A 149 -59.34 9.08 19.53
C ASN A 149 -60.53 9.93 19.99
N ASP A 150 -60.47 11.26 19.88
CA ASP A 150 -61.53 12.18 20.32
C ASP A 150 -62.27 12.84 19.13
N HIS A 151 -63.37 12.21 18.71
CA HIS A 151 -64.57 12.74 18.03
C HIS A 151 -64.50 13.88 16.96
N SER A 152 -63.34 14.18 16.34
CA SER A 152 -63.19 15.34 15.43
C SER A 152 -62.45 15.02 14.11
N ALA A 153 -63.05 14.18 13.27
CA ALA A 153 -62.36 13.49 12.18
C ALA A 153 -62.26 14.11 10.75
N PRO A 154 -63.10 15.06 10.27
CA PRO A 154 -63.14 15.37 8.82
C PRO A 154 -61.84 15.95 8.21
N LYS A 155 -61.18 16.90 8.90
CA LYS A 155 -60.10 17.71 8.30
C LYS A 155 -58.76 16.97 8.17
N THR A 156 -58.52 15.95 9.01
CA THR A 156 -57.25 15.20 9.03
C THR A 156 -57.20 14.15 7.93
N LEU A 157 -58.30 13.46 7.66
CA LEU A 157 -58.37 12.41 6.62
C LEU A 157 -58.19 13.00 5.20
N ILE A 158 -58.61 14.25 4.99
CA ILE A 158 -58.34 15.00 3.76
C ILE A 158 -56.83 15.21 3.51
N ARG A 159 -55.99 15.27 4.56
CA ARG A 159 -54.52 15.35 4.40
C ARG A 159 -53.93 14.03 3.88
N LEU A 160 -54.49 12.88 4.25
CA LEU A 160 -54.16 11.57 3.68
C LEU A 160 -54.57 11.46 2.21
N ILE A 161 -55.77 11.94 1.86
CA ILE A 161 -56.26 11.95 0.47
C ILE A 161 -55.37 12.83 -0.45
N ARG A 162 -54.67 13.81 0.13
CA ARG A 162 -53.69 14.69 -0.54
C ARG A 162 -52.23 14.23 -0.41
N PHE A 163 -51.95 13.16 0.31
CA PHE A 163 -50.61 12.61 0.41
C PHE A 163 -50.26 11.88 -0.90
N THR A 164 -49.27 12.41 -1.62
CA THR A 164 -48.62 11.71 -2.72
C THR A 164 -47.16 11.46 -2.35
N PRO A 165 -46.68 10.20 -2.47
CA PRO A 165 -45.26 9.94 -2.46
C PRO A 165 -44.67 10.56 -3.73
N ILE A 166 -43.53 11.21 -3.62
CA ILE A 166 -42.72 11.52 -4.79
C ILE A 166 -41.65 10.45 -4.79
N LEU A 167 -41.76 9.47 -5.68
CA LEU A 167 -40.70 8.51 -6.01
C LEU A 167 -40.79 8.30 -7.53
N SER A 168 -39.89 8.96 -8.24
CA SER A 168 -40.08 9.26 -9.67
C SER A 168 -39.77 8.04 -10.56
N LEU A 169 -40.76 7.15 -10.72
CA LEU A 169 -40.68 5.95 -11.57
C LEU A 169 -40.19 6.26 -13.00
N ILE A 170 -40.59 7.41 -13.55
CA ILE A 170 -40.17 7.90 -14.88
C ILE A 170 -38.64 8.11 -14.95
N ARG A 171 -38.01 8.63 -13.89
CA ARG A 171 -36.54 8.79 -13.83
C ARG A 171 -35.83 7.44 -13.72
N ILE A 172 -36.39 6.51 -12.93
CA ILE A 172 -35.86 5.14 -12.81
C ILE A 172 -35.88 4.44 -14.18
N GLN A 173 -37.01 4.52 -14.90
CA GLN A 173 -37.15 3.96 -16.24
C GLN A 173 -36.19 4.60 -17.26
N ALA A 174 -35.95 5.91 -17.18
CA ALA A 174 -34.99 6.60 -18.06
C ALA A 174 -33.55 6.13 -17.82
N THR A 175 -33.09 6.08 -16.57
CA THR A 175 -31.74 5.57 -16.23
C THR A 175 -31.58 4.08 -16.56
N GLN A 176 -32.62 3.28 -16.35
CA GLN A 176 -32.64 1.86 -16.71
C GLN A 176 -32.55 1.65 -18.24
N ALA A 177 -33.23 2.50 -19.04
CA ALA A 177 -33.12 2.48 -20.49
C ALA A 177 -31.71 2.85 -20.97
N GLY A 178 -31.07 3.84 -20.32
CA GLY A 178 -29.67 4.21 -20.54
C GLY A 178 -28.70 3.06 -20.26
N CYS A 179 -28.81 2.43 -19.08
CA CYS A 179 -28.04 1.25 -18.70
C CYS A 179 -28.24 0.08 -19.67
N SER A 180 -29.49 -0.17 -20.08
CA SER A 180 -29.83 -1.25 -21.03
C SER A 180 -29.30 -1.00 -22.45
N ASN A 181 -29.20 0.26 -22.90
CA ASN A 181 -28.57 0.62 -24.17
C ASN A 181 -27.05 0.43 -24.11
N LEU A 182 -26.42 0.97 -23.06
CA LEU A 182 -24.98 0.83 -22.81
C LEU A 182 -24.56 -0.65 -22.73
N LEU A 183 -25.34 -1.48 -22.01
CA LEU A 183 -25.06 -2.90 -21.86
C LEU A 183 -24.94 -3.61 -23.23
N LYS A 184 -25.91 -3.40 -24.13
CA LYS A 184 -25.89 -3.96 -25.49
C LYS A 184 -24.65 -3.51 -26.30
N ARG A 185 -24.23 -2.25 -26.14
CA ARG A 185 -23.05 -1.68 -26.82
C ARG A 185 -21.74 -2.25 -26.26
N LEU A 186 -21.66 -2.44 -24.95
CA LEU A 186 -20.52 -3.07 -24.26
C LEU A 186 -20.39 -4.54 -24.66
N GLU A 187 -21.49 -5.31 -24.62
CA GLU A 187 -21.52 -6.72 -25.02
C GLU A 187 -21.09 -6.92 -26.48
N SER A 188 -21.68 -6.17 -27.41
CA SER A 188 -21.30 -6.24 -28.84
C SER A 188 -19.82 -5.95 -29.06
N THR A 189 -19.27 -4.97 -28.36
CA THR A 189 -17.85 -4.59 -28.49
C THR A 189 -16.91 -5.61 -27.84
N ARG A 190 -17.28 -6.12 -26.66
CA ARG A 190 -16.58 -7.19 -25.92
C ARG A 190 -16.50 -8.47 -26.75
N ASP A 191 -17.59 -8.86 -27.40
CA ASP A 191 -17.64 -10.13 -28.12
C ASP A 191 -16.95 -10.03 -29.49
N LYS A 192 -16.98 -8.86 -30.15
CA LYS A 192 -16.07 -8.54 -31.28
C LYS A 192 -14.59 -8.60 -30.85
N ALA A 193 -14.23 -8.08 -29.68
CA ALA A 193 -12.88 -8.14 -29.14
C ALA A 193 -12.42 -9.59 -28.88
N ARG A 194 -13.29 -10.41 -28.28
CA ARG A 194 -13.05 -11.85 -28.07
C ARG A 194 -12.88 -12.61 -29.38
N ALA A 195 -13.71 -12.34 -30.39
CA ALA A 195 -13.59 -12.95 -31.71
C ALA A 195 -12.23 -12.62 -32.37
N LYS A 196 -11.82 -11.34 -32.36
CA LYS A 196 -10.46 -10.94 -32.80
C LYS A 196 -9.37 -11.66 -32.00
N LEU A 197 -9.51 -11.81 -30.68
CA LEU A 197 -8.51 -12.48 -29.84
C LEU A 197 -8.40 -13.99 -30.13
N GLN A 198 -9.53 -14.64 -30.38
CA GLN A 198 -9.56 -16.05 -30.80
C GLN A 198 -8.92 -16.23 -32.17
N LEU A 199 -9.16 -15.32 -33.13
CA LEU A 199 -8.52 -15.33 -34.44
C LEU A 199 -6.99 -15.18 -34.31
N VAL A 200 -6.52 -14.21 -33.53
CA VAL A 200 -5.08 -14.01 -33.22
C VAL A 200 -4.46 -15.26 -32.59
N LYS A 201 -5.15 -15.92 -31.65
CA LYS A 201 -4.68 -17.17 -31.03
C LYS A 201 -4.61 -18.32 -32.05
N LYS A 202 -5.62 -18.50 -32.89
CA LYS A 202 -5.65 -19.53 -33.95
C LYS A 202 -4.54 -19.31 -34.98
N LEU A 203 -4.35 -18.08 -35.45
CA LEU A 203 -3.27 -17.72 -36.38
C LEU A 203 -1.88 -18.01 -35.76
N ARG A 204 -1.68 -17.71 -34.48
CA ARG A 204 -0.41 -17.98 -33.79
C ARG A 204 -0.12 -19.48 -33.65
N VAL A 205 -1.11 -20.27 -33.26
CA VAL A 205 -0.97 -21.74 -33.17
C VAL A 205 -0.75 -22.36 -34.56
N GLY A 206 -1.50 -21.93 -35.57
CA GLY A 206 -1.30 -22.36 -36.96
C GLY A 206 0.10 -22.00 -37.47
N SER A 207 0.60 -20.80 -37.16
CA SER A 207 1.97 -20.38 -37.48
C SER A 207 3.04 -21.21 -36.76
N THR A 208 2.83 -21.60 -35.50
CA THR A 208 3.76 -22.50 -34.79
C THR A 208 3.77 -23.89 -35.41
N ILE A 209 2.60 -24.45 -35.73
CA ILE A 209 2.49 -25.76 -36.40
C ILE A 209 3.14 -25.72 -37.79
N PHE A 210 2.89 -24.66 -38.57
CA PHE A 210 3.52 -24.46 -39.87
C PHE A 210 5.04 -24.33 -39.76
N LEU A 211 5.55 -23.56 -38.78
CA LEU A 211 6.99 -23.43 -38.56
C LEU A 211 7.63 -24.78 -38.20
N VAL A 212 7.01 -25.58 -37.33
CA VAL A 212 7.49 -26.93 -36.96
C VAL A 212 7.49 -27.88 -38.17
N ALA A 213 6.39 -27.92 -38.94
CA ALA A 213 6.29 -28.73 -40.15
C ALA A 213 7.32 -28.32 -41.22
N LEU A 214 7.55 -27.01 -41.37
CA LEU A 214 8.56 -26.46 -42.25
C LEU A 214 9.97 -26.86 -41.79
N THR A 215 10.30 -26.73 -40.49
CA THR A 215 11.60 -27.17 -39.97
C THR A 215 11.84 -28.67 -40.09
N ALA A 216 10.79 -29.49 -40.02
CA ALA A 216 10.89 -30.94 -40.23
C ALA A 216 11.09 -31.31 -41.73
N SER A 217 10.65 -30.43 -42.64
CA SER A 217 10.77 -30.62 -44.09
C SER A 217 12.04 -29.99 -44.68
N LEU A 218 12.60 -28.94 -44.06
CA LEU A 218 13.75 -28.19 -44.58
C LEU A 218 15.13 -28.77 -44.25
N SER A 219 15.20 -30.02 -43.78
CA SER A 219 16.46 -30.74 -43.47
C SER A 219 17.42 -30.93 -44.66
N VAL A 220 17.11 -30.41 -45.85
CA VAL A 220 17.80 -30.74 -47.12
C VAL A 220 18.20 -29.52 -47.97
N ILE A 221 17.63 -28.31 -47.81
CA ILE A 221 17.95 -27.18 -48.73
C ILE A 221 18.21 -25.85 -47.99
N VAL A 222 19.41 -25.31 -48.23
CA VAL A 222 19.92 -24.01 -47.76
C VAL A 222 19.36 -22.87 -48.61
N VAL A 223 18.52 -21.99 -48.03
CA VAL A 223 18.35 -20.59 -48.50
C VAL A 223 18.05 -19.65 -47.32
N THR A 224 19.05 -18.88 -46.89
CA THR A 224 18.99 -17.99 -45.71
C THR A 224 17.97 -16.84 -45.84
N HIS A 225 17.63 -16.43 -47.07
CA HIS A 225 16.70 -15.31 -47.31
C HIS A 225 15.21 -15.72 -47.36
N ALA A 226 14.89 -16.97 -47.71
CA ALA A 226 13.51 -17.44 -47.76
C ALA A 226 12.88 -17.53 -46.35
N ILE A 227 13.68 -17.94 -45.36
CA ILE A 227 13.26 -18.04 -43.96
C ILE A 227 12.83 -16.69 -43.40
N ALA A 228 13.56 -15.61 -43.72
CA ALA A 228 13.23 -14.26 -43.26
C ALA A 228 11.84 -13.79 -43.77
N LEU A 229 11.52 -14.05 -45.04
CA LEU A 229 10.21 -13.75 -45.61
C LEU A 229 9.09 -14.59 -44.99
N VAL A 230 9.32 -15.88 -44.77
CA VAL A 230 8.32 -16.78 -44.15
C VAL A 230 8.10 -16.46 -42.66
N VAL A 231 9.12 -16.04 -41.92
CA VAL A 231 9.01 -15.58 -40.54
C VAL A 231 8.38 -14.19 -40.43
N ALA A 232 8.56 -13.32 -41.44
CA ALA A 232 7.92 -12.01 -41.51
C ALA A 232 6.45 -12.07 -41.98
N MET A 233 6.04 -13.05 -42.78
CA MET A 233 4.68 -13.19 -43.30
C MET A 233 3.58 -13.14 -42.23
N PRO A 234 3.67 -13.83 -41.07
CA PRO A 234 2.71 -13.68 -39.98
C PRO A 234 2.60 -12.25 -39.42
N ALA A 235 3.70 -11.50 -39.39
CA ALA A 235 3.71 -10.10 -38.95
C ALA A 235 3.10 -9.17 -40.02
N PHE A 236 3.39 -9.42 -41.30
CA PHE A 236 2.79 -8.70 -42.43
C PHE A 236 1.27 -8.93 -42.53
N ILE A 237 0.81 -10.18 -42.35
CA ILE A 237 -0.61 -10.53 -42.32
C ILE A 237 -1.32 -9.91 -41.11
N ALA A 238 -0.68 -9.87 -39.94
CA ALA A 238 -1.23 -9.19 -38.77
C ALA A 238 -1.33 -7.66 -38.95
N ALA A 239 -0.37 -7.06 -39.66
CA ALA A 239 -0.39 -5.64 -40.00
C ALA A 239 -1.46 -5.31 -41.06
N SER A 240 -1.62 -6.14 -42.10
CA SER A 240 -2.62 -5.93 -43.16
C SER A 240 -4.07 -6.19 -42.73
N LEU A 241 -4.29 -6.95 -41.65
CA LEU A 241 -5.61 -7.21 -41.06
C LEU A 241 -5.97 -6.31 -39.87
N ASP A 242 -5.15 -5.30 -39.56
CA ASP A 242 -5.35 -4.35 -38.45
C ASP A 242 -5.57 -5.06 -37.08
N LEU A 243 -4.74 -6.08 -36.82
CA LEU A 243 -4.81 -6.92 -35.64
C LEU A 243 -3.97 -6.33 -34.49
N ALA A 244 -4.66 -5.64 -33.57
CA ALA A 244 -4.06 -5.12 -32.34
C ALA A 244 -3.31 -6.20 -31.54
N SER A 245 -2.16 -5.82 -30.96
CA SER A 245 -1.28 -6.70 -30.17
C SER A 245 -2.05 -7.60 -29.18
N PRO A 246 -1.73 -8.90 -29.06
CA PRO A 246 -2.44 -9.84 -28.20
C PRO A 246 -2.58 -9.35 -26.75
N LYS A 247 -1.54 -8.69 -26.21
CA LYS A 247 -1.54 -8.11 -24.86
C LYS A 247 -2.55 -6.96 -24.72
N ARG A 248 -2.63 -6.07 -25.72
CA ARG A 248 -3.59 -4.96 -25.76
C ARG A 248 -5.02 -5.49 -25.85
N LEU A 249 -5.26 -6.49 -26.69
CA LEU A 249 -6.58 -7.07 -26.91
C LEU A 249 -7.08 -7.89 -25.70
N ILE A 250 -6.18 -8.51 -24.93
CA ILE A 250 -6.49 -9.09 -23.61
C ILE A 250 -6.92 -7.99 -22.62
N LYS A 251 -6.13 -6.92 -22.46
CA LYS A 251 -6.47 -5.80 -21.55
C LYS A 251 -7.82 -5.16 -21.91
N MET A 252 -8.06 -4.90 -23.19
CA MET A 252 -9.33 -4.39 -23.71
C MET A 252 -10.51 -5.33 -23.42
N THR A 253 -10.31 -6.65 -23.55
CA THR A 253 -11.35 -7.64 -23.22
C THR A 253 -11.68 -7.62 -21.73
N SER A 254 -10.69 -7.51 -20.85
CA SER A 254 -10.92 -7.43 -19.39
C SER A 254 -11.64 -6.15 -18.98
N GLN A 255 -11.24 -4.99 -19.52
CA GLN A 255 -11.90 -3.71 -19.27
C GLN A 255 -13.38 -3.74 -19.67
N LEU A 256 -13.67 -4.20 -20.89
CA LEU A 256 -15.04 -4.31 -21.39
C LEU A 256 -15.85 -5.35 -20.60
N ASP A 257 -15.26 -6.47 -20.18
CA ASP A 257 -15.94 -7.49 -19.37
C ASP A 257 -16.32 -6.96 -17.97
N ALA A 258 -15.42 -6.20 -17.32
CA ALA A 258 -15.71 -5.55 -16.04
C ALA A 258 -16.82 -4.49 -16.17
N ALA A 259 -16.74 -3.59 -17.16
CA ALA A 259 -17.77 -2.59 -17.43
C ALA A 259 -19.12 -3.24 -17.78
N THR A 260 -19.11 -4.33 -18.56
CA THR A 260 -20.33 -5.10 -18.89
C THR A 260 -20.97 -5.69 -17.63
N LYS A 261 -20.18 -6.35 -16.78
CA LYS A 261 -20.67 -6.92 -15.51
C LYS A 261 -21.22 -5.85 -14.58
N GLY A 262 -20.51 -4.73 -14.42
CA GLY A 262 -20.98 -3.59 -13.64
C GLY A 262 -22.30 -3.02 -14.13
N THR A 263 -22.44 -2.83 -15.45
CA THR A 263 -23.67 -2.32 -16.08
C THR A 263 -24.83 -3.31 -15.94
N TYR A 264 -24.57 -4.62 -16.06
CA TYR A 264 -25.59 -5.65 -15.87
C TYR A 264 -26.14 -5.68 -14.44
N ILE A 265 -25.27 -5.64 -13.42
CA ILE A 265 -25.69 -5.64 -12.01
C ILE A 265 -26.47 -4.36 -11.71
N LEU A 266 -25.95 -3.19 -12.12
CA LEU A 266 -26.66 -1.91 -11.95
C LEU A 266 -28.05 -1.91 -12.57
N ASN A 267 -28.20 -2.46 -13.79
CA ASN A 267 -29.50 -2.56 -14.46
C ASN A 267 -30.49 -3.49 -13.71
N ARG A 268 -29.99 -4.49 -12.98
CA ARG A 268 -30.78 -5.40 -12.13
C ARG A 268 -31.17 -4.76 -10.80
N ASP A 269 -30.26 -4.00 -10.19
CA ASP A 269 -30.52 -3.25 -8.97
C ASP A 269 -31.61 -2.19 -9.26
N LEU A 270 -31.47 -1.42 -10.35
CA LEU A 270 -32.49 -0.45 -10.79
C LEU A 270 -33.86 -1.10 -11.12
N GLU A 271 -33.87 -2.31 -11.69
CA GLU A 271 -35.11 -3.08 -11.89
C GLU A 271 -35.78 -3.40 -10.54
N THR A 272 -34.99 -3.77 -9.53
CA THR A 272 -35.49 -4.12 -8.19
C THR A 272 -35.98 -2.88 -7.44
N VAL A 273 -35.22 -1.77 -7.48
CA VAL A 273 -35.67 -0.43 -7.01
C VAL A 273 -37.00 -0.04 -7.65
N SER A 274 -37.15 -0.22 -8.97
CA SER A 274 -38.40 0.07 -9.70
C SER A 274 -39.60 -0.72 -9.18
N ARG A 275 -39.42 -2.02 -8.88
CA ARG A 275 -40.48 -2.87 -8.30
C ARG A 275 -40.83 -2.45 -6.86
N LEU A 276 -39.83 -2.14 -6.03
CA LEU A 276 -40.03 -1.69 -4.66
C LEU A 276 -40.78 -0.35 -4.61
N VAL A 277 -40.41 0.60 -5.48
CA VAL A 277 -41.13 1.88 -5.65
C VAL A 277 -42.57 1.66 -6.14
N ALA A 278 -42.81 0.74 -7.08
CA ALA A 278 -44.16 0.42 -7.54
C ALA A 278 -45.03 -0.14 -6.40
N ARG A 279 -44.54 -1.15 -5.68
CA ARG A 279 -45.22 -1.76 -4.53
C ARG A 279 -45.58 -0.73 -3.45
N LEU A 280 -44.65 0.18 -3.16
CA LEU A 280 -44.84 1.25 -2.19
C LEU A 280 -45.90 2.29 -2.62
N ASN A 281 -45.99 2.58 -3.91
CA ASN A 281 -47.05 3.42 -4.48
C ASN A 281 -48.41 2.72 -4.43
N ASP A 282 -48.47 1.41 -4.69
CA ASP A 282 -49.70 0.62 -4.63
C ASP A 282 -50.29 0.56 -3.21
N GLU A 283 -49.45 0.37 -2.17
CA GLU A 283 -49.87 0.44 -0.75
C GLU A 283 -50.43 1.81 -0.37
N LEU A 284 -49.84 2.89 -0.87
CA LEU A 284 -50.31 4.25 -0.61
C LEU A 284 -51.62 4.55 -1.31
N GLU A 285 -51.77 4.14 -2.56
CA GLU A 285 -53.03 4.28 -3.29
C GLU A 285 -54.13 3.38 -2.69
N HIS A 286 -53.78 2.20 -2.15
CA HIS A 286 -54.69 1.37 -1.35
C HIS A 286 -55.15 2.07 -0.06
N MET A 287 -54.21 2.59 0.75
CA MET A 287 -54.53 3.40 1.95
C MET A 287 -55.42 4.60 1.59
N ARG A 288 -55.13 5.30 0.49
CA ARG A 288 -55.89 6.44 0.01
C ARG A 288 -57.32 6.08 -0.38
N ARG A 289 -57.52 4.97 -1.10
CA ARG A 289 -58.85 4.47 -1.48
C ARG A 289 -59.68 4.08 -0.27
N MET A 290 -59.09 3.42 0.72
CA MET A 290 -59.77 3.13 1.99
C MET A 290 -60.20 4.42 2.70
N VAL A 291 -59.28 5.37 2.92
CA VAL A 291 -59.60 6.64 3.58
C VAL A 291 -60.71 7.38 2.83
N LYS A 292 -60.66 7.43 1.50
CA LYS A 292 -61.71 8.04 0.67
C LYS A 292 -63.07 7.36 0.85
N PHE A 293 -63.13 6.04 0.75
CA PHE A 293 -64.36 5.24 0.91
C PHE A 293 -65.05 5.47 2.27
N TRP A 294 -64.27 5.59 3.36
CA TRP A 294 -64.83 5.85 4.68
C TRP A 294 -65.23 7.31 4.90
N VAL A 295 -64.52 8.28 4.30
CA VAL A 295 -64.90 9.72 4.33
C VAL A 295 -66.19 9.98 3.55
N GLU A 296 -66.44 9.24 2.46
CA GLU A 296 -67.64 9.40 1.63
C GLU A 296 -68.92 8.80 2.26
N ARG A 297 -68.83 8.10 3.41
CA ARG A 297 -69.93 7.29 3.98
C ARG A 297 -70.75 7.95 5.10
N GLY A 298 -70.38 9.15 5.57
CA GLY A 298 -71.21 9.97 6.46
C GLY A 298 -71.08 9.68 7.98
N GLU A 299 -71.64 10.59 8.79
CA GLU A 299 -71.39 10.69 10.24
C GLU A 299 -72.13 9.66 11.12
N GLU A 300 -73.11 8.94 10.59
CA GLU A 300 -74.08 8.16 11.39
C GLU A 300 -73.49 6.95 12.13
N ASP A 301 -72.33 6.42 11.69
CA ASP A 301 -71.70 5.21 12.25
C ASP A 301 -70.21 5.41 12.64
N TRP A 302 -69.78 6.66 12.79
CA TRP A 302 -68.36 7.02 12.92
C TRP A 302 -67.65 6.36 14.12
N SER A 303 -68.39 6.08 15.20
CA SER A 303 -67.88 5.44 16.42
C SER A 303 -67.40 3.99 16.19
N GLN A 304 -68.10 3.21 15.38
CA GLN A 304 -67.74 1.82 15.07
C GLN A 304 -66.88 1.72 13.82
N ALA A 305 -67.17 2.53 12.79
CA ALA A 305 -66.39 2.61 11.54
C ALA A 305 -64.97 3.16 11.75
N GLY A 306 -64.81 4.20 12.59
CA GLY A 306 -63.53 4.82 12.87
C GLY A 306 -62.52 3.89 13.54
N GLY A 307 -62.99 3.00 14.41
CA GLY A 307 -62.15 1.99 15.08
C GLY A 307 -61.56 0.97 14.11
N GLU A 308 -62.36 0.44 13.18
CA GLU A 308 -61.89 -0.50 12.15
C GLU A 308 -60.97 0.18 11.13
N LEU A 309 -61.29 1.42 10.70
CA LEU A 309 -60.40 2.22 9.86
C LEU A 309 -59.05 2.47 10.54
N ALA A 310 -59.04 2.85 11.82
CA ALA A 310 -57.81 3.03 12.59
C ALA A 310 -57.01 1.73 12.73
N ARG A 311 -57.68 0.58 12.92
CA ARG A 311 -57.05 -0.74 12.99
C ARG A 311 -56.40 -1.14 11.66
N GLN A 312 -57.07 -0.93 10.54
CA GLN A 312 -56.53 -1.22 9.19
C GLN A 312 -55.38 -0.27 8.84
N LEU A 313 -55.51 1.04 9.10
CA LEU A 313 -54.42 2.00 8.93
C LEU A 313 -53.20 1.66 9.79
N LYS A 314 -53.40 1.18 11.04
CA LYS A 314 -52.32 0.72 11.91
C LYS A 314 -51.64 -0.56 11.40
N LYS A 315 -52.39 -1.49 10.78
CA LYS A 315 -51.82 -2.67 10.12
C LYS A 315 -50.97 -2.28 8.90
N ASN A 316 -51.44 -1.31 8.11
CA ASN A 316 -50.77 -0.87 6.90
C ASN A 316 -49.59 0.07 7.18
N ASP A 317 -49.56 0.79 8.30
CA ASP A 317 -48.39 1.54 8.80
C ASP A 317 -47.16 0.64 8.98
N CYS A 318 -47.34 -0.59 9.47
CA CYS A 318 -46.24 -1.57 9.54
C CYS A 318 -45.75 -1.99 8.15
N SER A 319 -46.64 -2.37 7.23
CA SER A 319 -46.28 -2.76 5.85
C SER A 319 -45.55 -1.62 5.12
N PHE A 320 -46.10 -0.40 5.20
CA PHE A 320 -45.58 0.77 4.52
C PHE A 320 -44.21 1.21 5.04
N ARG A 321 -43.99 1.17 6.37
CA ARG A 321 -42.68 1.42 6.98
C ARG A 321 -41.65 0.38 6.53
N GLN A 322 -42.02 -0.90 6.60
CA GLN A 322 -41.14 -1.98 6.18
C GLN A 322 -40.72 -1.85 4.71
N GLN A 323 -41.63 -1.44 3.82
CA GLN A 323 -41.33 -1.22 2.41
C GLN A 323 -40.47 0.03 2.14
N LEU A 324 -40.62 1.11 2.94
CA LEU A 324 -39.70 2.26 2.90
C LEU A 324 -38.28 1.86 3.36
N ASP A 325 -38.20 1.01 4.38
CA ASP A 325 -36.94 0.52 4.93
C ASP A 325 -36.24 -0.46 3.95
N GLU A 326 -37.00 -1.38 3.35
CA GLU A 326 -36.56 -2.30 2.27
C GLU A 326 -36.03 -1.52 1.05
N LEU A 327 -36.72 -0.45 0.65
CA LEU A 327 -36.28 0.42 -0.45
C LEU A 327 -35.02 1.23 -0.09
N GLU A 328 -34.93 1.80 1.12
CA GLU A 328 -33.74 2.52 1.58
C GLU A 328 -32.50 1.60 1.63
N GLU A 329 -32.64 0.39 2.18
CA GLU A 329 -31.57 -0.61 2.23
C GLU A 329 -31.10 -1.00 0.82
N HIS A 330 -32.03 -1.24 -0.11
CA HIS A 330 -31.68 -1.61 -1.48
C HIS A 330 -31.02 -0.47 -2.26
N LEU A 331 -31.36 0.78 -1.99
CA LEU A 331 -30.67 1.95 -2.56
C LEU A 331 -29.22 2.06 -2.07
N TYR A 332 -28.93 1.77 -0.80
CA TYR A 332 -27.56 1.73 -0.28
C TYR A 332 -26.73 0.59 -0.88
N LEU A 333 -27.35 -0.58 -1.08
CA LEU A 333 -26.70 -1.68 -1.81
C LEU A 333 -26.36 -1.27 -3.25
N CYS A 334 -27.27 -0.57 -3.94
CA CYS A 334 -27.04 -0.05 -5.29
C CYS A 334 -25.86 0.94 -5.36
N PHE A 335 -25.75 1.90 -4.41
CA PHE A 335 -24.58 2.78 -4.27
C PHE A 335 -23.27 2.00 -4.12
N MET A 336 -23.25 0.98 -3.26
CA MET A 336 -22.07 0.14 -3.04
C MET A 336 -21.70 -0.68 -4.29
N THR A 337 -22.69 -1.21 -5.02
CA THR A 337 -22.49 -1.84 -6.32
C THR A 337 -21.85 -0.88 -7.33
N ILE A 338 -22.35 0.36 -7.42
CA ILE A 338 -21.86 1.40 -8.34
C ILE A 338 -20.38 1.68 -8.08
N ASN A 339 -20.00 2.02 -6.85
CA ASN A 339 -18.59 2.35 -6.51
C ASN A 339 -17.66 1.16 -6.72
N ARG A 340 -18.07 -0.04 -6.32
CA ARG A 340 -17.29 -1.27 -6.54
C ARG A 340 -17.07 -1.54 -8.03
N ALA A 341 -18.10 -1.33 -8.86
CA ALA A 341 -18.00 -1.53 -10.30
C ALA A 341 -17.09 -0.48 -10.97
N ARG A 342 -17.24 0.81 -10.60
CA ARG A 342 -16.40 1.90 -11.10
C ARG A 342 -14.92 1.68 -10.76
N ASN A 343 -14.62 1.32 -9.52
CA ASN A 343 -13.27 0.96 -9.07
C ASN A 343 -12.68 -0.24 -9.83
N LEU A 344 -13.46 -1.30 -10.07
CA LEU A 344 -13.01 -2.45 -10.86
C LEU A 344 -12.66 -2.08 -12.32
N VAL A 345 -13.35 -1.11 -12.92
CA VAL A 345 -12.99 -0.61 -14.26
C VAL A 345 -11.74 0.26 -14.21
N ILE A 346 -11.59 1.15 -13.22
CA ILE A 346 -10.38 1.98 -13.05
C ILE A 346 -9.12 1.14 -12.81
N LEU A 347 -9.17 0.10 -11.97
CA LEU A 347 -8.05 -0.82 -11.75
C LEU A 347 -7.59 -1.55 -13.04
N LEU A 348 -8.40 -1.53 -14.10
CA LEU A 348 -8.07 -2.08 -15.41
C LEU A 348 -7.68 -1.00 -16.44
N LEU A 349 -7.89 0.29 -16.16
CA LEU A 349 -7.31 1.38 -16.95
C LEU A 349 -5.79 1.43 -16.73
N PRO A 350 -4.99 1.85 -17.71
CA PRO A 350 -3.63 2.32 -17.40
C PRO A 350 -3.72 3.55 -16.48
N SER A 351 -2.93 3.56 -15.43
CA SER A 351 -2.74 4.73 -14.56
C SER A 351 -2.24 5.93 -15.37
N PRO A 352 -2.37 7.17 -14.84
CA PRO A 352 -1.46 8.25 -15.23
C PRO A 352 -0.01 7.75 -15.20
N PRO A 353 0.88 8.19 -16.11
CA PRO A 353 2.26 7.75 -16.11
C PRO A 353 3.00 8.26 -14.86
N THR A 354 2.97 7.44 -13.81
CA THR A 354 4.03 7.40 -12.80
C THR A 354 5.21 6.60 -13.38
N MET A 355 6.41 6.75 -12.79
CA MET A 355 7.65 6.13 -13.31
C MET A 355 7.60 4.60 -13.53
N ALA A 356 6.58 3.91 -13.00
CA ALA A 356 6.39 2.47 -13.14
C ALA A 356 6.10 1.97 -14.58
N ASP A 357 5.78 2.85 -15.53
CA ASP A 357 5.57 2.51 -16.95
C ASP A 357 6.73 2.93 -17.88
N ILE A 358 7.83 3.47 -17.34
CA ILE A 358 9.07 3.67 -18.13
C ILE A 358 9.72 2.30 -18.42
N SER A 359 10.47 2.18 -19.53
CA SER A 359 11.11 0.94 -19.98
C SER A 359 11.65 0.09 -18.83
N LYS A 360 11.12 -1.14 -18.67
CA LYS A 360 11.59 -2.08 -17.65
C LYS A 360 13.10 -2.26 -17.76
N VAL A 361 13.80 -1.98 -16.66
CA VAL A 361 15.24 -2.23 -16.54
C VAL A 361 15.50 -3.69 -16.93
N LYS A 362 16.25 -3.89 -18.00
CA LYS A 362 16.50 -5.21 -18.57
C LYS A 362 17.92 -5.64 -18.22
N VAL A 363 18.06 -6.61 -17.32
CA VAL A 363 19.34 -7.29 -17.08
C VAL A 363 19.81 -7.94 -18.38
N THR A 364 21.01 -7.58 -18.82
CA THR A 364 21.68 -8.05 -20.04
C THR A 364 22.67 -9.17 -19.76
N GLY A 365 23.29 -9.18 -18.58
CA GLY A 365 24.26 -10.19 -18.17
C GLY A 365 24.47 -10.25 -16.66
N LYS A 366 25.09 -11.33 -16.19
CA LYS A 366 25.57 -11.49 -14.81
C LYS A 366 26.94 -12.15 -14.82
N THR A 367 27.82 -11.70 -13.93
CA THR A 367 29.18 -12.19 -13.74
C THR A 367 29.54 -12.14 -12.27
N HIS A 368 30.49 -12.94 -11.81
CA HIS A 368 31.04 -12.84 -10.46
C HIS A 368 32.45 -12.27 -10.48
N VAL A 369 32.76 -11.35 -9.56
CA VAL A 369 34.09 -10.74 -9.41
C VAL A 369 34.70 -11.21 -8.10
N LYS A 370 35.87 -11.86 -8.18
CA LYS A 370 36.66 -12.33 -7.03
C LYS A 370 37.77 -11.31 -6.71
N PRO A 371 38.42 -11.36 -5.52
CA PRO A 371 39.66 -10.64 -5.27
C PRO A 371 40.78 -11.06 -6.23
N ASN A 372 41.63 -10.12 -6.61
CA ASN A 372 42.81 -10.36 -7.45
C ASN A 372 43.98 -11.11 -6.74
N LYS A 373 43.78 -11.57 -5.49
CA LYS A 373 44.81 -12.24 -4.68
C LYS A 373 44.24 -13.45 -3.95
N LYS A 374 45.08 -14.47 -3.74
CA LYS A 374 44.72 -15.64 -2.92
C LYS A 374 44.58 -15.21 -1.45
N ILE A 375 43.52 -15.68 -0.82
CA ILE A 375 43.16 -15.43 0.58
C ILE A 375 43.34 -16.70 1.43
N GLY A 376 43.24 -17.88 0.81
CA GLY A 376 43.11 -19.16 1.50
C GLY A 376 41.74 -19.31 2.17
N SER A 377 41.40 -20.52 2.62
CA SER A 377 40.13 -20.76 3.32
C SER A 377 40.16 -20.15 4.72
N GLN A 378 39.25 -19.21 4.99
CA GLN A 378 39.23 -18.39 6.19
C GLN A 378 37.79 -18.25 6.73
N LYS A 379 37.70 -17.99 8.04
CA LYS A 379 36.43 -17.87 8.78
C LYS A 379 36.52 -16.72 9.79
N CYS A 380 35.49 -15.90 9.89
CA CYS A 380 35.41 -14.80 10.87
C CYS A 380 34.04 -14.84 11.57
N GLN A 381 34.00 -14.97 12.89
CA GLN A 381 32.73 -14.99 13.64
C GLN A 381 32.00 -13.64 13.53
N LEU A 382 30.67 -13.67 13.44
CA LEU A 382 29.87 -12.47 13.67
C LEU A 382 29.83 -12.18 15.17
N VAL A 383 29.95 -10.90 15.53
CA VAL A 383 29.95 -10.45 16.93
C VAL A 383 28.61 -9.84 17.32
N THR A 384 28.40 -9.57 18.60
CA THR A 384 27.12 -9.10 19.17
C THR A 384 26.50 -7.90 18.45
N PHE A 385 27.32 -7.01 17.86
CA PHE A 385 26.84 -5.87 17.06
C PHE A 385 26.37 -6.24 15.65
N ASP A 386 26.83 -7.37 15.08
CA ASP A 386 26.46 -7.86 13.75
C ASP A 386 25.12 -8.62 13.76
N LEU A 387 24.90 -9.41 14.80
CA LEU A 387 23.82 -10.40 14.88
C LEU A 387 22.38 -9.85 14.82
N PRO A 388 22.03 -8.68 15.40
CA PRO A 388 20.66 -8.13 15.31
C PRO A 388 20.19 -7.89 13.87
N TYR A 389 21.12 -7.68 12.93
CA TYR A 389 20.82 -7.35 11.54
C TYR A 389 20.56 -8.57 10.64
N LEU A 390 20.59 -9.80 11.17
CA LEU A 390 20.37 -11.03 10.39
C LEU A 390 18.95 -11.12 9.77
N ALA A 391 17.90 -10.64 10.45
CA ALA A 391 16.53 -10.61 9.90
C ALA A 391 16.20 -9.32 9.13
N PHE A 392 17.15 -8.42 8.95
CA PHE A 392 16.96 -7.25 8.07
C PHE A 392 17.13 -7.68 6.61
N TYR A 393 16.60 -6.91 5.68
CA TYR A 393 16.93 -7.04 4.26
C TYR A 393 18.33 -6.49 3.96
N TYR A 394 18.90 -6.87 2.81
CA TYR A 394 20.15 -6.29 2.31
C TYR A 394 20.03 -4.76 2.22
N ASN A 395 21.00 -4.04 2.77
CA ASN A 395 21.07 -2.58 2.72
C ASN A 395 21.33 -2.10 1.29
N GLN A 396 20.40 -1.30 0.76
CA GLN A 396 20.44 -0.86 -0.63
C GLN A 396 20.92 0.59 -0.78
N LYS A 397 21.76 0.84 -1.79
CA LYS A 397 22.25 2.17 -2.19
C LYS A 397 22.24 2.29 -3.71
N LEU A 398 21.95 3.48 -4.21
CA LEU A 398 21.97 3.81 -5.64
C LEU A 398 22.73 5.10 -5.86
N LEU A 399 23.68 5.09 -6.79
CA LEU A 399 24.42 6.25 -7.26
C LEU A 399 24.25 6.34 -8.78
N PHE A 400 24.22 7.55 -9.35
CA PHE A 400 24.13 7.71 -10.81
C PHE A 400 25.05 8.81 -11.33
N TYR A 401 25.65 8.59 -12.51
CA TYR A 401 26.77 9.36 -13.07
C TYR A 401 26.55 9.68 -14.54
N LYS A 402 26.79 10.93 -14.94
CA LYS A 402 26.52 11.43 -16.29
C LYS A 402 27.53 10.98 -17.34
N GLY A 403 27.08 10.83 -18.57
CA GLY A 403 27.87 10.59 -19.78
C GLY A 403 28.70 9.31 -19.77
N GLY A 404 29.71 9.26 -20.65
CA GLY A 404 30.71 8.20 -20.77
C GLY A 404 30.23 6.92 -21.45
N GLU A 405 31.17 6.22 -22.10
CA GLU A 405 30.90 4.94 -22.75
C GLU A 405 30.64 3.84 -21.70
N PHE A 406 29.45 3.24 -21.76
CA PHE A 406 28.97 2.32 -20.72
C PHE A 406 29.89 1.11 -20.56
N GLU A 407 30.30 0.52 -21.66
CA GLU A 407 31.11 -0.70 -21.73
C GLU A 407 32.52 -0.46 -21.13
N GLU A 408 33.12 0.72 -21.36
CA GLU A 408 34.39 1.11 -20.74
C GLU A 408 34.23 1.30 -19.23
N ARG A 409 33.17 1.99 -18.79
CA ARG A 409 32.88 2.20 -17.36
C ARG A 409 32.63 0.87 -16.64
N VAL A 410 31.85 -0.03 -17.23
CA VAL A 410 31.57 -1.37 -16.68
C VAL A 410 32.87 -2.17 -16.52
N LYS A 411 33.74 -2.17 -17.53
CA LYS A 411 35.05 -2.83 -17.47
C LYS A 411 35.88 -2.25 -16.31
N LYS A 412 36.06 -0.93 -16.26
CA LYS A 412 36.84 -0.24 -15.24
C LYS A 412 36.32 -0.50 -13.82
N LEU A 413 35.00 -0.52 -13.64
CA LEU A 413 34.34 -0.83 -12.37
C LEU A 413 34.61 -2.26 -11.92
N LYS A 414 34.54 -3.24 -12.83
CA LYS A 414 34.84 -4.66 -12.52
C LYS A 414 36.32 -4.87 -12.19
N GLU A 415 37.24 -4.29 -12.96
CA GLU A 415 38.68 -4.36 -12.70
C GLU A 415 39.03 -3.71 -11.35
N GLY A 416 38.48 -2.52 -11.06
CA GLY A 416 38.66 -1.88 -9.76
C GLY A 416 38.01 -2.64 -8.60
N LEU A 417 36.90 -3.36 -8.86
CA LEU A 417 36.23 -4.22 -7.87
C LEU A 417 37.10 -5.44 -7.54
N GLU A 418 37.72 -6.06 -8.54
CA GLU A 418 38.65 -7.18 -8.37
C GLU A 418 39.83 -6.82 -7.46
N VAL A 419 40.38 -5.61 -7.65
CA VAL A 419 41.50 -5.09 -6.86
C VAL A 419 41.08 -4.69 -5.44
N VAL A 420 39.99 -3.93 -5.26
CA VAL A 420 39.56 -3.47 -3.92
C VAL A 420 39.09 -4.64 -3.04
N LEU A 421 38.48 -5.67 -3.63
CA LEU A 421 38.13 -6.91 -2.91
C LEU A 421 39.37 -7.65 -2.38
N GLY A 422 40.58 -7.33 -2.86
CA GLY A 422 41.82 -7.75 -2.24
C GLY A 422 41.92 -7.33 -0.77
N GLU A 423 41.48 -6.13 -0.40
CA GLU A 423 41.51 -5.66 0.99
C GLU A 423 40.16 -5.87 1.71
N PHE A 424 39.03 -5.93 0.97
CA PHE A 424 37.67 -6.10 1.51
C PHE A 424 37.06 -7.49 1.23
N TYR A 425 37.89 -8.55 1.25
CA TYR A 425 37.53 -9.91 0.81
C TYR A 425 36.30 -10.52 1.50
N GLN A 426 35.93 -10.07 2.71
CA GLN A 426 34.73 -10.53 3.41
C GLN A 426 33.44 -10.28 2.60
N LEU A 427 33.40 -9.25 1.74
CA LEU A 427 32.24 -8.93 0.88
C LEU A 427 31.98 -9.97 -0.22
N ALA A 428 33.03 -10.65 -0.67
CA ALA A 428 32.97 -11.71 -1.69
C ALA A 428 32.65 -13.10 -1.10
N GLY A 429 32.61 -13.19 0.23
CA GLY A 429 32.26 -14.40 0.96
C GLY A 429 30.75 -14.63 1.07
N LYS A 430 30.38 -15.51 2.01
CA LYS A 430 29.01 -15.87 2.38
C LYS A 430 28.87 -15.99 3.89
N LEU A 431 27.65 -16.02 4.42
CA LEU A 431 27.41 -16.44 5.80
C LEU A 431 27.57 -17.96 5.93
N GLY A 432 27.89 -18.42 7.14
CA GLY A 432 27.90 -19.82 7.53
C GLY A 432 27.65 -19.96 9.04
N LYS A 433 27.60 -21.21 9.51
CA LYS A 433 27.50 -21.56 10.93
C LYS A 433 28.55 -22.59 11.33
N ASP A 434 29.04 -22.52 12.56
CA ASP A 434 29.79 -23.63 13.16
C ASP A 434 28.87 -24.71 13.73
N ASP A 435 29.50 -25.80 14.16
CA ASP A 435 28.88 -26.97 14.77
C ASP A 435 28.17 -26.60 16.10
N GLU A 436 28.54 -25.45 16.72
CA GLU A 436 27.86 -24.88 17.87
C GLU A 436 26.64 -23.99 17.51
N GLY A 437 26.41 -23.70 16.22
CA GLY A 437 25.30 -22.89 15.72
C GLY A 437 25.55 -21.38 15.66
N VAL A 438 26.78 -20.91 15.91
CA VAL A 438 27.16 -19.49 15.89
C VAL A 438 27.40 -19.04 14.45
N PHE A 439 26.89 -17.86 14.10
CA PHE A 439 27.05 -17.31 12.75
C PHE A 439 28.47 -16.78 12.51
N ARG A 440 28.96 -16.97 11.28
CA ARG A 440 30.25 -16.49 10.80
C ARG A 440 30.17 -16.06 9.34
N VAL A 441 31.19 -15.36 8.87
CA VAL A 441 31.52 -15.18 7.45
C VAL A 441 32.50 -16.27 7.04
N GLU A 442 32.25 -16.90 5.89
CA GLU A 442 33.14 -17.85 5.21
C GLU A 442 33.63 -17.22 3.90
N TYR A 443 34.94 -17.24 3.69
CA TYR A 443 35.58 -16.63 2.51
C TYR A 443 36.90 -17.32 2.20
N GLY A 444 37.36 -17.23 0.95
CA GLY A 444 38.60 -17.84 0.50
C GLY A 444 38.62 -18.10 -1.00
N ASP A 445 39.64 -18.78 -1.50
CA ASP A 445 39.91 -18.93 -2.94
C ASP A 445 38.74 -19.57 -3.72
N GLU A 446 37.99 -20.47 -3.08
CA GLU A 446 36.83 -21.18 -3.65
C GLU A 446 35.50 -20.39 -3.61
N MET A 447 35.45 -19.19 -3.02
CA MET A 447 34.21 -18.41 -2.96
C MET A 447 33.75 -17.95 -4.35
N GLU A 448 32.45 -17.76 -4.54
CA GLU A 448 31.89 -17.40 -5.85
C GLU A 448 32.34 -16.00 -6.32
N GLY A 449 32.40 -15.03 -5.40
CA GLY A 449 32.71 -13.64 -5.68
C GLY A 449 31.49 -12.73 -5.49
N VAL A 450 31.66 -11.44 -5.73
CA VAL A 450 30.56 -10.46 -5.74
C VAL A 450 29.73 -10.62 -7.01
N GLU A 451 28.41 -10.73 -6.89
CA GLU A 451 27.50 -10.76 -8.04
C GLU A 451 27.46 -9.38 -8.70
N VAL A 452 27.87 -9.28 -9.97
CA VAL A 452 27.78 -8.07 -10.78
C VAL A 452 26.84 -8.33 -11.95
N ALA A 453 25.67 -7.70 -11.90
CA ALA A 453 24.68 -7.66 -12.97
C ALA A 453 24.90 -6.44 -13.88
N GLU A 454 24.76 -6.63 -15.18
CA GLU A 454 24.68 -5.55 -16.17
C GLU A 454 23.23 -5.42 -16.62
N ALA A 455 22.76 -4.19 -16.84
CA ALA A 455 21.40 -3.92 -17.27
C ALA A 455 21.32 -2.70 -18.20
N ALA A 456 20.21 -2.58 -18.92
CA ALA A 456 19.92 -1.45 -19.78
C ALA A 456 18.52 -0.88 -19.52
N ALA A 457 18.44 0.45 -19.51
CA ALA A 457 17.24 1.26 -19.33
C ALA A 457 17.38 2.55 -20.17
N GLU A 458 17.63 2.40 -21.48
CA GLU A 458 18.05 3.49 -22.38
C GLU A 458 16.98 4.57 -22.63
N GLU A 459 15.75 4.40 -22.14
CA GLU A 459 14.70 5.43 -22.15
C GLU A 459 14.74 6.33 -20.89
N ILE A 460 15.37 5.88 -19.79
CA ILE A 460 15.50 6.58 -18.51
C ILE A 460 16.71 7.53 -18.57
N SER A 461 16.53 8.80 -18.24
CA SER A 461 17.63 9.73 -17.96
C SER A 461 17.96 9.83 -16.48
N ILE A 462 19.11 10.41 -16.17
CA ILE A 462 19.50 10.79 -14.80
C ILE A 462 18.50 11.76 -14.17
N ALA A 463 17.89 12.66 -14.97
CA ALA A 463 16.87 13.58 -14.46
C ALA A 463 15.63 12.83 -13.95
N ASP A 464 15.25 11.73 -14.62
CA ASP A 464 14.13 10.87 -14.20
C ASP A 464 14.44 10.12 -12.90
N LEU A 465 15.71 9.80 -12.62
CA LEU A 465 16.13 9.19 -11.34
C LEU A 465 16.34 10.22 -10.21
N ALA A 466 16.59 11.48 -10.57
CA ALA A 466 16.87 12.57 -9.63
C ALA A 466 15.63 13.23 -9.01
N VAL A 467 14.43 12.81 -9.43
CA VAL A 467 13.15 13.29 -8.88
C VAL A 467 13.04 13.11 -7.36
N GLU A 468 12.19 13.92 -6.74
CA GLU A 468 11.98 13.95 -5.28
C GLU A 468 10.89 12.99 -4.80
N GLU A 469 10.01 12.51 -5.69
CA GLU A 469 8.94 11.57 -5.36
C GLU A 469 9.13 10.23 -6.07
N GLY A 470 8.68 9.13 -5.45
CA GLY A 470 8.50 7.86 -6.16
C GLY A 470 9.74 6.97 -6.24
N THR A 471 10.60 7.01 -5.22
CA THR A 471 11.81 6.16 -5.11
C THR A 471 11.51 4.65 -5.15
N SER A 472 10.25 4.22 -5.00
CA SER A 472 9.83 2.83 -5.25
C SER A 472 9.99 2.38 -6.71
N ALA A 473 10.14 3.30 -7.67
CA ALA A 473 10.55 3.00 -9.04
C ALA A 473 12.06 2.71 -9.17
N LEU A 474 12.89 3.18 -8.22
CA LEU A 474 14.33 2.96 -8.22
C LEU A 474 14.73 1.52 -7.89
N LYS A 475 13.81 0.72 -7.34
CA LYS A 475 14.05 -0.69 -6.99
C LYS A 475 14.60 -1.51 -8.17
N ASP A 476 14.14 -1.23 -9.40
CA ASP A 476 14.54 -1.97 -10.60
C ASP A 476 16.00 -1.69 -11.00
N PHE A 477 16.63 -0.66 -10.43
CA PHE A 477 18.04 -0.28 -10.63
C PHE A 477 18.99 -0.86 -9.56
N ILE A 478 18.46 -1.57 -8.56
CA ILE A 478 19.23 -2.07 -7.40
C ILE A 478 19.00 -3.58 -7.27
N PRO A 479 20.04 -4.40 -7.05
CA PRO A 479 19.85 -5.83 -6.85
C PRO A 479 19.19 -6.14 -5.50
N TYR A 480 18.73 -7.39 -5.36
CA TYR A 480 18.37 -8.00 -4.08
C TYR A 480 17.23 -7.27 -3.31
N ASN A 481 16.25 -6.74 -4.04
CA ASN A 481 14.99 -6.24 -3.46
C ASN A 481 14.26 -7.37 -2.69
N GLY A 482 13.89 -7.13 -1.44
CA GLY A 482 13.21 -8.10 -0.58
C GLY A 482 14.03 -9.33 -0.17
N VAL A 483 15.36 -9.30 -0.35
CA VAL A 483 16.27 -10.39 0.04
C VAL A 483 16.78 -10.16 1.47
N LEU A 484 16.51 -11.12 2.37
CA LEU A 484 16.94 -11.08 3.78
C LEU A 484 18.45 -11.31 3.91
N ASN A 485 19.09 -10.74 4.92
CA ASN A 485 20.51 -10.94 5.21
C ASN A 485 20.84 -12.41 5.50
N LEU A 486 19.90 -13.20 6.02
CA LEU A 486 20.03 -14.66 6.15
C LEU A 486 20.21 -15.40 4.81
N GLU A 487 19.73 -14.85 3.68
CA GLU A 487 20.01 -15.42 2.34
C GLU A 487 21.50 -15.38 1.99
N GLY A 488 22.31 -14.60 2.73
CA GLY A 488 23.77 -14.66 2.65
C GLY A 488 24.36 -16.04 2.98
N LEU A 489 23.60 -16.98 3.54
CA LEU A 489 24.00 -18.40 3.64
C LEU A 489 24.13 -19.09 2.27
N HIS A 490 23.47 -18.53 1.24
CA HIS A 490 23.33 -19.10 -0.09
C HIS A 490 23.67 -18.10 -1.21
N ARG A 491 24.10 -16.88 -0.88
CA ARG A 491 24.37 -15.77 -1.79
C ARG A 491 25.60 -14.98 -1.36
N PRO A 492 26.26 -14.26 -2.28
CA PRO A 492 27.27 -13.27 -1.94
C PRO A 492 26.76 -12.20 -0.95
N LEU A 493 27.69 -11.64 -0.16
CA LEU A 493 27.38 -10.60 0.83
C LEU A 493 27.37 -9.18 0.24
N LEU A 494 27.76 -9.04 -1.02
CA LEU A 494 27.57 -7.86 -1.85
C LEU A 494 27.06 -8.30 -3.23
N ALA A 495 26.08 -7.57 -3.74
CA ALA A 495 25.68 -7.59 -5.15
C ALA A 495 25.64 -6.16 -5.72
N VAL A 496 26.04 -6.03 -6.98
CA VAL A 496 26.11 -4.76 -7.72
C VAL A 496 25.31 -4.89 -9.03
N GLN A 497 24.55 -3.87 -9.40
CA GLN A 497 23.91 -3.74 -10.70
C GLN A 497 24.40 -2.47 -11.40
N LEU A 498 24.96 -2.62 -12.60
CA LEU A 498 25.43 -1.55 -13.46
C LEU A 498 24.42 -1.36 -14.60
N THR A 499 23.65 -0.27 -14.55
CA THR A 499 22.53 -0.03 -15.45
C THR A 499 22.82 1.12 -16.40
N LYS A 500 22.86 0.84 -17.71
CA LYS A 500 22.97 1.84 -18.77
C LYS A 500 21.72 2.69 -18.84
N LEU A 501 21.89 4.01 -18.76
CA LEU A 501 20.84 5.01 -18.90
C LEU A 501 20.94 5.71 -20.26
N LYS A 502 19.93 6.51 -20.59
CA LYS A 502 19.90 7.38 -21.78
C LYS A 502 21.09 8.35 -21.86
N ASP A 503 21.53 8.87 -20.72
CA ASP A 503 22.54 9.92 -20.59
C ASP A 503 23.62 9.63 -19.52
N GLY A 504 23.80 8.35 -19.14
CA GLY A 504 24.82 7.95 -18.18
C GLY A 504 24.68 6.52 -17.63
N LEU A 505 25.07 6.34 -16.36
CA LEU A 505 25.18 5.06 -15.66
C LEU A 505 24.54 5.15 -14.27
N ALA A 506 23.72 4.16 -13.90
CA ALA A 506 23.29 3.91 -12.54
C ALA A 506 24.04 2.71 -11.93
N ILE A 507 24.51 2.86 -10.69
CA ILE A 507 25.22 1.85 -9.89
C ILE A 507 24.37 1.56 -8.66
N GLY A 508 23.65 0.45 -8.68
CA GLY A 508 22.88 -0.05 -7.54
C GLY A 508 23.68 -1.10 -6.76
N CYS A 509 23.82 -0.93 -5.45
CA CYS A 509 24.52 -1.86 -4.57
C CYS A 509 23.58 -2.40 -3.50
N ALA A 510 23.68 -3.69 -3.20
CA ALA A 510 23.01 -4.35 -2.08
C ALA A 510 24.05 -5.02 -1.19
N PHE A 511 24.14 -4.57 0.06
CA PHE A 511 25.09 -5.04 1.06
C PHE A 511 24.39 -5.86 2.14
N ASN A 512 24.95 -6.99 2.54
CA ASN A 512 24.44 -7.75 3.67
C ASN A 512 24.71 -6.97 4.97
N HIS A 513 23.65 -6.46 5.62
CA HIS A 513 23.82 -5.57 6.78
C HIS A 513 24.45 -6.30 7.97
N ALA A 514 24.31 -7.63 8.08
CA ALA A 514 24.90 -8.41 9.16
C ALA A 514 26.44 -8.44 9.15
N ILE A 515 27.11 -7.90 8.12
CA ILE A 515 28.58 -7.78 8.12
C ILE A 515 29.10 -6.34 8.12
N LEU A 516 28.28 -5.32 7.93
CA LEU A 516 28.77 -3.94 7.81
C LEU A 516 27.68 -2.90 8.11
N ASP A 517 28.11 -1.79 8.73
CA ASP A 517 27.31 -0.60 8.97
C ASP A 517 27.51 0.49 7.90
N GLY A 518 26.89 1.67 8.09
CA GLY A 518 27.01 2.80 7.16
C GLY A 518 28.44 3.31 7.01
N THR A 519 29.20 3.42 8.10
CA THR A 519 30.62 3.82 8.09
C THR A 519 31.45 2.85 7.24
N SER A 520 31.26 1.55 7.44
CA SER A 520 31.91 0.49 6.68
C SER A 520 31.48 0.46 5.20
N THR A 521 30.20 0.72 4.91
CA THR A 521 29.66 0.82 3.54
C THR A 521 30.41 1.87 2.73
N TRP A 522 30.52 3.09 3.27
CA TRP A 522 31.12 4.21 2.55
C TRP A 522 32.65 4.15 2.54
N HIS A 523 33.28 3.53 3.55
CA HIS A 523 34.71 3.19 3.48
C HIS A 523 35.01 2.27 2.28
N PHE A 524 34.22 1.22 2.06
CA PHE A 524 34.34 0.38 0.87
C PHE A 524 34.07 1.15 -0.44
N MET A 525 32.98 1.91 -0.53
CA MET A 525 32.63 2.64 -1.75
C MET A 525 33.69 3.67 -2.15
N SER A 526 34.22 4.45 -1.21
CA SER A 526 35.32 5.38 -1.46
C SER A 526 36.60 4.65 -1.85
N SER A 527 36.93 3.55 -1.18
CA SER A 527 38.10 2.72 -1.52
C SER A 527 38.02 2.14 -2.95
N TRP A 528 36.82 1.74 -3.38
CA TRP A 528 36.59 1.22 -4.74
C TRP A 528 36.71 2.34 -5.79
N ALA A 529 36.20 3.54 -5.47
CA ALA A 529 36.35 4.73 -6.29
C ALA A 529 37.82 5.17 -6.43
N GLU A 530 38.60 5.18 -5.34
CA GLU A 530 40.05 5.48 -5.37
C GLU A 530 40.79 4.58 -6.36
N ILE A 531 40.57 3.26 -6.30
CA ILE A 531 41.19 2.29 -7.21
C ILE A 531 40.75 2.53 -8.66
N CYS A 532 39.45 2.74 -8.91
CA CYS A 532 38.96 3.07 -10.25
C CYS A 532 39.54 4.40 -10.75
N ASN A 533 39.84 5.36 -9.89
CA ASN A 533 40.48 6.62 -10.26
C ASN A 533 42.00 6.47 -10.53
N GLY A 534 42.52 5.25 -10.57
CA GLY A 534 43.91 4.94 -10.93
C GLY A 534 44.87 4.78 -9.76
N SER A 535 44.38 4.84 -8.51
CA SER A 535 45.21 4.56 -7.33
C SER A 535 45.66 3.10 -7.32
N LYS A 536 46.95 2.86 -7.07
CA LYS A 536 47.52 1.50 -6.99
C LYS A 536 47.14 0.75 -5.71
N SER A 537 46.65 1.47 -4.71
CA SER A 537 46.26 0.97 -3.39
C SER A 537 45.27 1.93 -2.74
N ILE A 538 44.43 1.41 -1.85
CA ILE A 538 43.50 2.20 -1.05
C ILE A 538 44.23 3.01 0.03
N SER A 539 43.72 4.21 0.34
CA SER A 539 44.34 5.15 1.28
C SER A 539 44.21 4.68 2.74
N THR A 540 43.08 4.06 3.09
CA THR A 540 42.80 3.54 4.43
C THR A 540 42.47 2.05 4.36
N LYS A 541 43.29 1.19 4.97
CA LYS A 541 43.01 -0.25 5.02
C LYS A 541 41.92 -0.60 6.03
N PRO A 542 40.98 -1.52 5.72
CA PRO A 542 39.98 -1.97 6.67
C PRO A 542 40.62 -2.77 7.81
N PHE A 543 40.16 -2.50 9.02
CA PHE A 543 40.46 -3.28 10.22
C PHE A 543 39.39 -4.37 10.36
N LEU A 544 39.79 -5.62 10.12
CA LEU A 544 38.88 -6.76 9.91
C LEU A 544 38.72 -7.70 11.11
N ASP A 545 39.46 -7.49 12.20
CA ASP A 545 39.31 -8.28 13.42
C ASP A 545 38.11 -7.82 14.25
N ARG A 546 36.96 -8.41 13.93
CA ARG A 546 35.68 -8.19 14.64
C ARG A 546 35.78 -8.50 16.13
N THR A 547 36.67 -9.41 16.54
CA THR A 547 36.72 -9.90 17.92
C THR A 547 37.22 -8.86 18.91
N GLN A 548 38.00 -7.87 18.45
CA GLN A 548 38.43 -6.72 19.28
C GLN A 548 37.25 -5.84 19.71
N ALA A 549 36.21 -5.72 18.87
CA ALA A 549 35.03 -4.95 19.23
C ALA A 549 34.19 -5.65 20.31
N ARG A 550 34.01 -6.98 20.19
CA ARG A 550 33.45 -7.83 21.24
C ARG A 550 33.69 -9.33 20.96
N ASN A 551 34.51 -9.99 21.77
CA ASN A 551 34.77 -11.43 21.60
C ASN A 551 33.77 -12.29 22.39
N ARG A 552 32.49 -12.27 21.99
CA ARG A 552 31.45 -13.15 22.55
C ARG A 552 30.84 -14.02 21.45
N ARG A 553 30.84 -15.34 21.67
CA ARG A 553 30.10 -16.30 20.84
C ARG A 553 28.67 -16.41 21.35
N VAL A 554 27.70 -16.09 20.51
CA VAL A 554 26.26 -16.12 20.83
C VAL A 554 25.56 -17.11 19.90
N LYS A 555 24.78 -18.03 20.49
CA LYS A 555 23.96 -18.97 19.73
C LYS A 555 22.62 -18.33 19.40
N LEU A 556 22.15 -18.52 18.17
CA LEU A 556 20.84 -18.06 17.72
C LEU A 556 20.06 -19.26 17.14
N ASP A 557 19.05 -19.70 17.89
CA ASP A 557 18.09 -20.68 17.43
C ASP A 557 17.19 -20.05 16.35
N HIS A 558 17.63 -20.19 15.10
CA HIS A 558 16.81 -19.86 13.95
C HIS A 558 15.66 -20.88 13.82
N SER A 559 14.51 -20.56 14.39
CA SER A 559 13.29 -20.81 13.62
C SER A 559 13.35 -19.87 12.41
N PRO A 560 13.20 -20.37 11.16
CA PRO A 560 12.87 -19.48 10.05
C PRO A 560 11.63 -18.67 10.44
N PRO A 561 11.52 -17.38 10.06
CA PRO A 561 10.23 -16.72 10.13
C PRO A 561 9.22 -17.57 9.33
N PRO A 562 7.95 -17.69 9.78
CA PRO A 562 6.96 -18.47 9.06
C PRO A 562 6.92 -18.03 7.60
N SER A 563 7.08 -19.00 6.70
CA SER A 563 7.12 -18.76 5.25
C SER A 563 5.94 -17.87 4.85
N ASN A 564 6.22 -16.77 4.11
CA ASN A 564 5.25 -15.82 3.57
C ASN A 564 3.95 -16.51 3.12
N GLY A 565 2.95 -16.51 4.00
CA GLY A 565 1.86 -17.50 3.98
C GLY A 565 1.00 -17.42 5.24
N ASP A 566 1.64 -17.24 6.40
CA ASP A 566 0.94 -16.75 7.60
C ASP A 566 0.71 -15.24 7.46
N VAL A 567 -0.40 -14.90 6.81
CA VAL A 567 -1.02 -13.57 6.92
C VAL A 567 -1.18 -13.27 8.42
N PRO A 568 -0.82 -12.07 8.92
CA PRO A 568 -1.11 -11.73 10.30
C PRO A 568 -2.60 -11.94 10.58
N ALA A 569 -2.95 -12.49 11.74
CA ALA A 569 -4.35 -12.80 12.10
C ALA A 569 -5.28 -11.57 12.15
N ASN A 570 -4.76 -10.37 11.85
CA ASN A 570 -5.49 -9.20 11.39
C ASN A 570 -5.04 -8.85 9.97
N GLY A 571 -5.96 -8.87 9.00
CA GLY A 571 -5.72 -8.56 7.58
C GLY A 571 -5.37 -7.10 7.26
N LYS A 572 -4.47 -6.48 8.02
CA LYS A 572 -3.86 -5.20 7.65
C LYS A 572 -2.99 -5.43 6.41
N LYS A 573 -3.44 -4.92 5.26
CA LYS A 573 -2.56 -4.71 4.10
C LYS A 573 -1.35 -3.88 4.55
N ASP A 574 -0.16 -4.18 4.03
CA ASP A 574 0.99 -3.30 4.22
C ASP A 574 0.56 -1.88 3.80
N PRO A 575 0.83 -0.85 4.64
CA PRO A 575 0.36 0.50 4.37
C PRO A 575 0.99 1.02 3.08
N ASN A 576 0.23 1.84 2.35
CA ASN A 576 0.72 2.49 1.14
C ASN A 576 1.74 3.59 1.52
N LEU A 577 3.00 3.21 1.65
CA LEU A 577 4.09 4.11 1.96
C LEU A 577 4.42 4.99 0.75
N ARG A 578 4.39 6.31 0.94
CA ARG A 578 5.02 7.28 0.04
C ARG A 578 6.43 7.55 0.53
N GLU A 579 7.35 7.60 -0.42
CA GLU A 579 8.74 7.94 -0.20
C GLU A 579 9.04 9.25 -0.92
N ARG A 580 9.62 10.23 -0.19
CA ARG A 580 9.91 11.57 -0.70
C ARG A 580 11.25 12.11 -0.19
N VAL A 581 11.96 12.84 -1.04
CA VAL A 581 13.19 13.57 -0.70
C VAL A 581 12.85 15.04 -0.43
N PHE A 582 13.23 15.54 0.73
CA PHE A 582 13.12 16.94 1.12
C PHE A 582 14.51 17.56 1.20
N LYS A 583 14.75 18.63 0.45
CA LYS A 583 16.06 19.30 0.37
C LYS A 583 16.11 20.48 1.33
N PHE A 584 16.98 20.42 2.33
CA PHE A 584 17.22 21.52 3.26
C PHE A 584 18.49 22.25 2.84
N SER A 585 18.34 23.52 2.43
CA SER A 585 19.47 24.40 2.14
C SER A 585 20.25 24.75 3.41
N GLU A 586 21.48 25.23 3.25
CA GLU A 586 22.32 25.62 4.38
C GLU A 586 21.67 26.70 5.25
N ALA A 587 20.97 27.67 4.63
CA ALA A 587 20.21 28.70 5.33
C ALA A 587 19.02 28.13 6.12
N ALA A 588 18.28 27.16 5.56
CA ALA A 588 17.20 26.48 6.28
C ALA A 588 17.74 25.68 7.47
N ILE A 589 18.86 24.98 7.31
CA ILE A 589 19.55 24.25 8.37
C ILE A 589 20.04 25.18 9.49
N ASP A 590 20.59 26.34 9.15
CA ASP A 590 20.99 27.37 10.13
C ASP A 590 19.80 27.90 10.91
N LYS A 591 18.72 28.25 10.22
CA LYS A 591 17.49 28.79 10.82
C LYS A 591 16.79 27.79 11.74
N ILE A 592 16.77 26.50 11.38
CA ILE A 592 16.33 25.43 12.28
C ILE A 592 17.25 25.38 13.51
N LYS A 593 18.57 25.33 13.31
CA LYS A 593 19.54 25.24 14.41
C LYS A 593 19.49 26.44 15.36
N SER A 594 19.39 27.66 14.83
CA SER A 594 19.28 28.88 15.65
C SER A 594 17.97 28.92 16.43
N THR A 595 16.86 28.45 15.83
CA THR A 595 15.56 28.37 16.50
C THR A 595 15.59 27.39 17.67
N VAL A 596 16.13 26.18 17.47
CA VAL A 596 16.26 25.16 18.54
C VAL A 596 17.25 25.58 19.63
N ASN A 597 18.23 26.45 19.31
CA ASN A 597 19.20 26.99 20.28
C ASN A 597 18.82 28.38 20.81
N ALA A 598 17.61 28.89 20.57
CA ALA A 598 17.20 30.23 21.02
C ALA A 598 17.15 30.32 22.57
N ASN A 599 16.69 29.24 23.22
CA ASN A 599 16.75 29.06 24.67
C ASN A 599 17.58 27.80 24.97
N PRO A 600 18.92 27.89 25.06
CA PRO A 600 19.76 26.74 25.36
C PRO A 600 19.52 26.24 26.81
N PRO A 601 19.88 24.99 27.13
CA PRO A 601 19.77 24.46 28.49
C PRO A 601 20.51 25.34 29.52
N SER A 602 19.82 25.71 30.59
CA SER A 602 20.35 26.58 31.65
C SER A 602 21.28 25.86 32.64
N ASP A 603 21.49 24.55 32.46
CA ASP A 603 22.31 23.68 33.30
C ASP A 603 23.79 23.62 32.89
N GLY A 604 24.19 24.38 31.85
CA GLY A 604 25.55 24.39 31.32
C GLY A 604 25.83 23.32 30.27
N SER A 605 24.81 22.58 29.80
CA SER A 605 24.93 21.64 28.69
C SER A 605 25.39 22.31 27.40
N LYS A 606 26.00 21.52 26.50
CA LYS A 606 26.45 22.01 25.19
C LYS A 606 25.26 22.40 24.30
N PRO A 607 25.38 23.45 23.46
CA PRO A 607 24.38 23.79 22.45
C PRO A 607 24.04 22.61 21.53
N PHE A 608 22.78 22.54 21.09
CA PHE A 608 22.28 21.46 20.25
C PHE A 608 22.97 21.48 18.87
N SER A 609 23.50 20.33 18.49
CA SER A 609 24.11 20.12 17.18
C SER A 609 23.11 20.27 16.03
N THR A 610 23.62 20.45 14.81
CA THR A 610 22.82 20.43 13.58
C THR A 610 21.98 19.15 13.46
N PHE A 611 22.55 18.00 13.84
CA PHE A 611 21.84 16.72 13.82
C PHE A 611 20.66 16.72 14.80
N GLN A 612 20.88 17.10 16.07
CA GLN A 612 19.82 17.16 17.08
C GLN A 612 18.70 18.15 16.69
N SER A 613 19.09 19.31 16.14
CA SER A 613 18.16 20.37 15.73
C SER A 613 17.27 19.93 14.55
N LEU A 614 17.86 19.35 13.50
CA LEU A 614 17.11 18.81 12.37
C LEU A 614 16.29 17.57 12.78
N SER A 615 16.82 16.73 13.66
CA SER A 615 16.13 15.54 14.16
C SER A 615 14.86 15.89 14.93
N VAL A 616 14.92 16.85 15.86
CA VAL A 616 13.73 17.29 16.59
C VAL A 616 12.74 18.00 15.67
N HIS A 617 13.22 18.77 14.68
CA HIS A 617 12.37 19.40 13.67
C HIS A 617 11.54 18.36 12.91
N ILE A 618 12.20 17.36 12.31
CA ILE A 618 11.52 16.27 11.60
C ILE A 618 10.60 15.49 12.54
N TRP A 619 11.05 15.14 13.75
CA TRP A 619 10.24 14.37 14.71
C TRP A 619 8.94 15.10 15.10
N ARG A 620 9.02 16.41 15.38
CA ARG A 620 7.85 17.25 15.69
C ARG A 620 6.88 17.29 14.52
N HIS A 621 7.35 17.64 13.33
CA HIS A 621 6.49 17.80 12.14
C HIS A 621 5.86 16.48 11.69
N VAL A 622 6.59 15.35 11.74
CA VAL A 622 6.01 14.02 11.47
C VAL A 622 4.98 13.63 12.54
N THR A 623 5.24 13.92 13.82
CA THR A 623 4.27 13.68 14.91
C THR A 623 2.98 14.47 14.72
N GLN A 624 3.08 15.72 14.29
CA GLN A 624 1.94 16.60 13.98
C GLN A 624 1.18 16.14 12.74
N ALA A 625 1.88 15.75 11.66
CA ALA A 625 1.30 15.20 10.44
C ALA A 625 0.52 13.90 10.70
N ARG A 626 1.01 13.04 11.62
CA ARG A 626 0.28 11.84 12.08
C ARG A 626 -0.99 12.16 12.88
N GLN A 627 -1.18 13.40 13.34
CA GLN A 627 -2.35 13.85 14.13
C GLN A 627 -2.60 12.97 15.37
N LEU A 628 -1.52 12.58 16.05
CA LEU A 628 -1.57 11.76 17.26
C LEU A 628 -2.32 12.49 18.39
N LYS A 629 -3.02 11.73 19.24
CA LYS A 629 -3.68 12.29 20.43
C LYS A 629 -2.62 12.74 21.44
N PRO A 630 -2.92 13.73 22.32
CA PRO A 630 -1.95 14.23 23.29
C PRO A 630 -1.30 13.15 24.17
N ASN A 631 -2.03 12.07 24.47
CA ASN A 631 -1.60 10.95 25.32
C ASN A 631 -0.94 9.80 24.54
N ASP A 632 -0.94 9.83 23.20
CA ASP A 632 -0.28 8.80 22.40
C ASP A 632 1.25 9.00 22.51
N TYR A 633 2.00 7.92 22.66
CA TYR A 633 3.46 7.98 22.63
C TYR A 633 3.98 8.16 21.20
N THR A 634 5.08 8.89 21.07
CA THR A 634 5.94 8.88 19.88
C THR A 634 7.37 8.59 20.30
N VAL A 635 8.08 7.88 19.42
CA VAL A 635 9.46 7.44 19.60
C VAL A 635 10.33 8.12 18.55
N PHE A 636 11.47 8.64 18.96
CA PHE A 636 12.57 9.00 18.08
C PHE A 636 13.70 7.98 18.25
N THR A 637 14.29 7.54 17.15
CA THR A 637 15.38 6.56 17.16
C THR A 637 16.55 7.04 16.33
N VAL A 638 17.77 6.94 16.86
CA VAL A 638 19.02 7.15 16.11
C VAL A 638 19.94 5.95 16.25
N PHE A 639 20.59 5.54 15.17
CA PHE A 639 21.64 4.52 15.20
C PHE A 639 22.99 5.19 15.48
N ALA A 640 23.47 5.10 16.71
CA ALA A 640 24.71 5.73 17.14
C ALA A 640 25.93 4.91 16.73
N ASP A 641 26.95 5.55 16.14
CA ASP A 641 28.27 4.93 15.93
C ASP A 641 28.99 4.77 17.29
N CYS A 642 29.31 3.52 17.62
CA CYS A 642 29.92 3.13 18.86
C CYS A 642 31.46 3.06 18.80
N ARG A 643 32.12 3.28 17.64
CA ARG A 643 33.59 3.22 17.49
C ARG A 643 34.35 4.02 18.54
N LYS A 644 33.92 5.24 18.83
CA LYS A 644 34.52 6.12 19.84
C LYS A 644 33.86 6.03 21.24
N ARG A 645 32.92 5.10 21.43
CA ARG A 645 32.11 4.95 22.65
C ARG A 645 32.36 3.65 23.40
N VAL A 646 32.80 2.58 22.73
CA VAL A 646 33.30 1.37 23.38
C VAL A 646 34.63 1.63 24.06
N ASP A 647 34.98 0.80 25.05
CA ASP A 647 36.23 0.87 25.79
C ASP A 647 36.95 -0.50 25.72
N PRO A 648 38.16 -0.60 25.12
CA PRO A 648 38.89 0.48 24.44
C PRO A 648 38.19 0.95 23.14
N PRO A 649 38.38 2.22 22.72
CA PRO A 649 37.83 2.72 21.46
C PRO A 649 38.37 1.98 20.23
N MET A 650 37.49 1.70 19.27
CA MET A 650 37.87 1.05 18.01
C MET A 650 38.48 2.03 16.99
N PRO A 651 39.37 1.55 16.10
CA PRO A 651 39.86 2.33 14.96
C PRO A 651 38.70 2.80 14.05
N ASP A 652 38.84 3.97 13.44
CA ASP A 652 37.83 4.47 12.49
C ASP A 652 37.66 3.55 11.28
N ALA A 653 38.74 2.88 10.88
CA ALA A 653 38.76 1.87 9.83
C ALA A 653 38.15 0.50 10.23
N TYR A 654 37.54 0.36 11.42
CA TYR A 654 36.84 -0.86 11.81
C TYR A 654 35.73 -1.19 10.81
N PHE A 655 35.87 -2.33 10.15
CA PHE A 655 34.97 -2.80 9.09
C PHE A 655 34.08 -3.93 9.62
N GLY A 656 32.86 -3.54 9.98
CA GLY A 656 31.89 -4.39 10.68
C GLY A 656 30.68 -3.55 11.13
N ASN A 657 29.69 -4.16 11.78
CA ASN A 657 28.73 -3.34 12.53
C ASN A 657 29.37 -2.89 13.84
N LEU A 658 29.29 -1.58 14.12
CA LEU A 658 29.56 -1.06 15.44
C LEU A 658 28.58 0.08 15.76
N ILE A 659 27.30 -0.24 15.65
CA ILE A 659 26.18 0.68 15.86
C ILE A 659 25.17 0.10 16.85
N GLN A 660 24.49 0.97 17.59
CA GLN A 660 23.31 0.59 18.39
C GLN A 660 22.21 1.65 18.29
N ALA A 661 20.95 1.21 18.37
CA ALA A 661 19.81 2.10 18.44
C ALA A 661 19.75 2.81 19.80
N VAL A 662 19.52 4.13 19.78
CA VAL A 662 19.25 4.99 20.93
C VAL A 662 17.83 5.53 20.75
N PHE A 663 16.97 5.27 21.73
CA PHE A 663 15.54 5.58 21.68
C PHE A 663 15.23 6.73 22.61
N THR A 664 14.44 7.70 22.15
CA THR A 664 13.90 8.80 22.94
C THR A 664 12.38 8.73 22.85
N VAL A 665 11.68 8.68 23.98
CA VAL A 665 10.22 8.48 24.03
C VAL A 665 9.56 9.62 24.77
N THR A 666 8.46 10.15 24.22
CA THR A 666 7.63 11.16 24.89
C THR A 666 6.18 11.07 24.43
N ALA A 667 5.26 11.73 25.15
CA ALA A 667 3.88 11.87 24.72
C ALA A 667 3.78 12.93 23.61
N ALA A 668 3.00 12.66 22.55
CA ALA A 668 2.87 13.55 21.40
C ALA A 668 2.36 14.96 21.79
N GLY A 669 1.53 15.05 22.82
CA GLY A 669 1.08 16.31 23.41
C GLY A 669 2.21 17.11 24.05
N LEU A 670 3.15 16.45 24.75
CA LEU A 670 4.31 17.12 25.34
C LEU A 670 5.28 17.61 24.26
N LEU A 671 5.55 16.79 23.24
CA LEU A 671 6.40 17.20 22.11
C LEU A 671 5.82 18.40 21.33
N SER A 672 4.49 18.47 21.21
CA SER A 672 3.79 19.52 20.47
C SER A 672 3.60 20.80 21.26
N ALA A 673 3.27 20.70 22.56
CA ALA A 673 2.98 21.86 23.41
C ALA A 673 4.23 22.61 23.91
N ASN A 674 5.39 21.95 23.94
CA ASN A 674 6.64 22.57 24.36
C ASN A 674 7.45 23.15 23.16
N PRO A 675 8.34 24.11 23.39
CA PRO A 675 9.32 24.59 22.40
C PRO A 675 10.25 23.48 21.84
N PRO A 676 10.89 23.68 20.67
CA PRO A 676 11.77 22.69 20.04
C PRO A 676 12.93 22.17 20.92
N GLU A 677 13.51 23.03 21.76
CA GLU A 677 14.56 22.73 22.73
C GLU A 677 14.18 21.62 23.72
N PHE A 678 12.88 21.45 24.04
CA PHE A 678 12.41 20.33 24.86
C PHE A 678 12.74 18.98 24.21
N GLY A 679 12.32 18.76 22.96
CA GLY A 679 12.63 17.52 22.25
C GLY A 679 14.13 17.36 21.96
N ALA A 680 14.85 18.46 21.71
CA ALA A 680 16.29 18.44 21.49
C ALA A 680 17.06 18.01 22.75
N SER A 681 16.67 18.50 23.93
CA SER A 681 17.28 18.10 25.21
C SER A 681 17.01 16.64 25.56
N MET A 682 15.82 16.11 25.25
CA MET A 682 15.55 14.68 25.39
C MET A 682 16.47 13.84 24.50
N ILE A 683 16.59 14.20 23.21
CA ILE A 683 17.50 13.51 22.26
C ILE A 683 18.96 13.63 22.72
N GLN A 684 19.39 14.80 23.20
CA GLN A 684 20.74 15.02 23.72
C GLN A 684 21.05 14.12 24.91
N LYS A 685 20.16 14.09 25.90
CA LYS A 685 20.33 13.28 27.11
C LYS A 685 20.50 11.80 26.80
N GLU A 686 19.68 11.23 25.91
CA GLU A 686 19.80 9.82 25.52
C GLU A 686 21.09 9.54 24.72
N ILE A 687 21.52 10.46 23.84
CA ILE A 687 22.78 10.34 23.09
C ILE A 687 24.02 10.46 24.00
N GLU A 688 23.97 11.29 25.05
CA GLU A 688 25.06 11.48 26.01
C GLU A 688 25.10 10.34 27.05
N GLY A 689 23.94 9.82 27.47
CA GLY A 689 23.83 8.62 28.31
C GLY A 689 24.34 7.34 27.65
N HIS A 690 24.41 7.29 26.32
CA HIS A 690 24.86 6.13 25.55
C HIS A 690 26.41 5.96 25.51
N ASN A 691 27.01 5.77 26.69
CA ASN A 691 28.46 5.61 26.88
C ASN A 691 28.90 4.12 26.92
N ALA A 692 30.21 3.88 27.10
CA ALA A 692 30.82 2.54 27.14
C ALA A 692 30.08 1.56 28.06
N LYS A 693 29.77 1.99 29.29
CA LYS A 693 29.07 1.17 30.29
C LYS A 693 27.65 0.81 29.85
N ALA A 694 26.92 1.76 29.26
CA ALA A 694 25.57 1.50 28.75
C ALA A 694 25.57 0.54 27.54
N ILE A 695 26.58 0.65 26.67
CA ILE A 695 26.78 -0.25 25.51
C ILE A 695 27.12 -1.67 25.97
N ASP A 696 28.06 -1.81 26.91
CA ASP A 696 28.47 -3.11 27.47
C ASP A 696 27.34 -3.80 28.24
N GLN A 697 26.62 -3.06 29.09
CA GLN A 697 25.44 -3.57 29.79
C GLN A 697 24.39 -4.10 28.81
N ARG A 698 24.01 -3.30 27.80
CA ARG A 698 23.01 -3.72 26.80
C ARG A 698 23.46 -4.95 26.00
N ASN A 699 24.73 -5.00 25.60
CA ASN A 699 25.28 -6.17 24.92
C ASN A 699 25.19 -7.41 25.81
N THR A 700 25.55 -7.29 27.09
CA THR A 700 25.51 -8.39 28.06
C THR A 700 24.07 -8.88 28.32
N GLU A 701 23.11 -7.96 28.46
CA GLU A 701 21.68 -8.29 28.59
C GLU A 701 21.15 -9.01 27.34
N TRP A 702 21.48 -8.54 26.15
CA TRP A 702 21.10 -9.20 24.89
C TRP A 702 21.78 -10.56 24.73
N GLU A 703 23.03 -10.73 25.16
CA GLU A 703 23.76 -12.01 25.10
C GLU A 703 23.19 -13.10 26.01
N ILE A 704 22.53 -12.71 27.11
CA ILE A 704 21.83 -13.62 28.03
C ILE A 704 20.50 -14.09 27.44
N SER A 705 19.79 -13.23 26.71
CA SER A 705 18.50 -13.54 26.07
C SER A 705 18.45 -12.96 24.65
N PRO A 706 19.17 -13.58 23.69
CA PRO A 706 19.35 -13.00 22.37
C PRO A 706 18.04 -13.07 21.58
N LYS A 707 17.64 -11.92 21.05
CA LYS A 707 16.45 -11.74 20.22
C LYS A 707 16.84 -11.10 18.91
N ILE A 708 16.42 -11.70 17.81
CA ILE A 708 16.55 -11.09 16.49
C ILE A 708 15.39 -10.11 16.33
N PHE A 709 15.70 -8.86 16.03
CA PHE A 709 14.69 -7.83 15.78
C PHE A 709 14.37 -7.77 14.28
N GLU A 710 13.11 -7.54 13.93
CA GLU A 710 12.73 -7.19 12.58
C GLU A 710 12.88 -5.68 12.36
N PHE A 711 13.12 -5.26 11.11
CA PHE A 711 13.24 -3.84 10.77
C PHE A 711 11.97 -3.02 11.06
N LYS A 712 10.80 -3.66 11.21
CA LYS A 712 9.52 -3.03 11.59
C LYS A 712 9.37 -2.83 13.12
N ASP A 713 10.24 -3.40 13.96
CA ASP A 713 10.16 -3.33 15.43
C ASP A 713 10.62 -1.98 16.03
N ALA A 714 10.66 -0.91 15.23
CA ALA A 714 11.22 0.39 15.60
C ALA A 714 10.46 1.13 16.72
N GLY A 715 9.29 0.64 17.13
CA GLY A 715 8.45 1.23 18.18
C GLY A 715 7.19 1.95 17.64
N VAL A 716 6.23 2.19 18.53
CA VAL A 716 4.95 2.83 18.20
C VAL A 716 5.18 4.29 17.78
N ASN A 717 4.60 4.69 16.64
CA ASN A 717 4.73 6.05 16.07
C ASN A 717 6.20 6.52 15.99
N CYS A 718 7.10 5.61 15.60
CA CYS A 718 8.53 5.88 15.55
C CYS A 718 8.91 6.86 14.42
N VAL A 719 9.97 7.63 14.63
CA VAL A 719 10.71 8.37 13.60
C VAL A 719 12.18 7.97 13.74
N ALA A 720 12.71 7.21 12.78
CA ALA A 720 14.03 6.59 12.87
C ALA A 720 15.02 7.22 11.89
N MET A 721 16.10 7.79 12.41
CA MET A 721 17.17 8.44 11.66
C MET A 721 18.26 7.43 11.29
N GLY A 722 18.21 6.97 10.03
CA GLY A 722 19.29 6.24 9.38
C GLY A 722 20.19 7.14 8.52
N SER A 723 21.28 6.56 8.02
CA SER A 723 22.34 7.27 7.27
C SER A 723 22.98 8.42 8.09
N SER A 724 23.88 9.18 7.47
CA SER A 724 24.54 10.34 8.06
C SER A 724 25.03 11.28 6.95
N PRO A 725 24.84 12.60 7.08
CA PRO A 725 25.41 13.57 6.13
C PRO A 725 26.94 13.61 6.17
N ARG A 726 27.58 12.99 7.18
CA ARG A 726 29.05 12.90 7.29
C ARG A 726 29.68 11.85 6.37
N PHE A 727 28.88 11.00 5.72
CA PHE A 727 29.39 9.93 4.87
C PHE A 727 29.96 10.39 3.52
N GLN A 728 29.97 11.69 3.22
CA GLN A 728 30.67 12.28 2.05
C GLN A 728 30.32 11.57 0.74
N VAL A 729 29.03 11.24 0.55
CA VAL A 729 28.55 10.33 -0.49
C VAL A 729 28.80 10.83 -1.93
N TYR A 730 29.05 12.13 -2.09
CA TYR A 730 29.41 12.78 -3.36
C TYR A 730 30.92 12.78 -3.66
N GLU A 731 31.78 12.35 -2.73
CA GLU A 731 33.22 12.19 -2.97
C GLU A 731 33.58 10.82 -3.58
N VAL A 732 32.59 9.96 -3.83
CA VAL A 732 32.74 8.67 -4.52
C VAL A 732 32.87 8.92 -6.03
N ASP A 733 34.06 9.36 -6.46
CA ASP A 733 34.42 9.60 -7.86
C ASP A 733 35.27 8.46 -8.42
N PHE A 734 34.69 7.66 -9.33
CA PHE A 734 35.35 6.53 -10.01
C PHE A 734 36.34 6.97 -11.14
N GLY A 735 36.65 8.27 -11.22
CA GLY A 735 37.49 8.90 -12.24
C GLY A 735 36.71 9.46 -13.43
N TRP A 736 35.50 9.96 -13.19
CA TRP A 736 34.64 10.63 -14.18
C TRP A 736 33.69 11.68 -13.57
N GLY A 737 33.99 12.16 -12.37
CA GLY A 737 33.22 13.15 -11.65
C GLY A 737 32.32 12.56 -10.56
N LYS A 738 31.87 13.46 -9.68
CA LYS A 738 30.96 13.16 -8.57
C LYS A 738 29.62 12.60 -9.08
N PRO A 739 28.93 11.76 -8.29
CA PRO A 739 27.60 11.29 -8.64
C PRO A 739 26.62 12.47 -8.78
N GLU A 740 25.72 12.38 -9.77
CA GLU A 740 24.65 13.34 -10.00
C GLU A 740 23.54 13.24 -8.95
N GLY A 741 23.53 12.16 -8.17
CA GLY A 741 22.67 11.95 -7.01
C GLY A 741 22.93 10.61 -6.33
N VAL A 742 22.53 10.52 -5.06
CA VAL A 742 22.61 9.32 -4.22
C VAL A 742 21.24 9.05 -3.61
N ARG A 743 20.83 7.78 -3.53
CA ARG A 743 19.55 7.34 -2.97
C ARG A 743 19.68 6.06 -2.12
N SER A 744 18.77 5.86 -1.16
CA SER A 744 18.53 4.54 -0.56
C SER A 744 17.44 3.76 -1.31
N GLY A 745 17.63 2.44 -1.46
CA GLY A 745 16.60 1.55 -2.02
C GLY A 745 15.42 1.33 -1.07
N SER A 746 14.46 0.48 -1.46
CA SER A 746 13.22 0.25 -0.70
C SER A 746 13.38 -0.72 0.48
N ASN A 747 14.45 -1.52 0.51
CA ASN A 747 14.70 -2.46 1.62
C ASN A 747 14.81 -1.73 2.98
N ASN A 748 14.28 -2.35 4.04
CA ASN A 748 14.27 -1.85 5.42
C ASN A 748 13.49 -0.54 5.67
N ARG A 749 12.67 -0.06 4.72
CA ARG A 749 11.79 1.10 4.92
C ARG A 749 10.47 0.73 5.61
N PHE A 750 9.99 1.63 6.48
CA PHE A 750 8.72 1.54 7.21
C PHE A 750 8.18 2.96 7.47
N ASP A 751 6.97 3.10 8.00
CA ASP A 751 6.38 4.41 8.35
C ASP A 751 7.21 5.13 9.43
N GLY A 752 7.79 6.27 9.05
CA GLY A 752 8.69 7.06 9.90
C GLY A 752 10.17 6.76 9.71
N MET A 753 10.57 5.93 8.74
CA MET A 753 11.99 5.77 8.41
C MET A 753 12.50 7.00 7.65
N VAL A 754 13.64 7.54 8.10
CA VAL A 754 14.29 8.74 7.55
C VAL A 754 15.76 8.43 7.23
N TYR A 755 16.25 8.87 6.06
CA TYR A 755 17.66 8.83 5.71
C TYR A 755 18.22 10.24 5.49
N LEU A 756 19.30 10.56 6.19
CA LEU A 756 20.02 11.82 6.03
C LEU A 756 21.21 11.66 5.09
N TYR A 757 21.28 12.50 4.07
CA TYR A 757 22.40 12.62 3.14
C TYR A 757 22.92 14.06 3.11
N GLN A 758 24.19 14.24 2.73
CA GLN A 758 24.68 15.55 2.33
C GLN A 758 23.86 16.02 1.12
N GLY A 759 23.51 17.30 1.04
CA GLY A 759 22.86 17.85 -0.15
C GLY A 759 23.85 17.96 -1.32
N LYS A 760 23.36 17.79 -2.55
CA LYS A 760 24.21 17.80 -3.78
C LYS A 760 25.01 19.10 -3.96
N SER A 761 24.49 20.23 -3.50
CA SER A 761 25.18 21.53 -3.52
C SER A 761 26.38 21.61 -2.57
N GLY A 762 26.60 20.59 -1.72
CA GLY A 762 27.67 20.56 -0.75
C GLY A 762 27.40 21.48 0.44
N GLY A 763 28.48 22.00 1.04
CA GLY A 763 28.39 22.80 2.26
C GLY A 763 27.70 22.02 3.38
N ARG A 764 26.75 22.66 4.06
CA ARG A 764 25.93 22.09 5.14
C ARG A 764 24.48 21.84 4.72
N SER A 765 24.19 21.84 3.43
CA SER A 765 22.90 21.38 2.91
C SER A 765 22.69 19.88 3.20
N ILE A 766 21.44 19.47 3.41
CA ILE A 766 21.08 18.09 3.77
C ILE A 766 19.86 17.66 2.94
N ASP A 767 20.01 16.56 2.22
CA ASP A 767 18.89 15.87 1.56
C ASP A 767 18.31 14.85 2.56
N VAL A 768 17.01 14.93 2.82
CA VAL A 768 16.28 14.13 3.81
C VAL A 768 15.27 13.25 3.09
N GLU A 769 15.56 11.95 2.95
CA GLU A 769 14.59 10.99 2.41
C GLU A 769 13.67 10.51 3.54
N ILE A 770 12.35 10.60 3.35
CA ILE A 770 11.35 10.20 4.35
C ILE A 770 10.40 9.19 3.74
N SER A 771 10.08 8.14 4.50
CA SER A 771 9.07 7.13 4.19
C SER A 771 7.92 7.23 5.19
N LEU A 772 6.71 7.52 4.72
CA LEU A 772 5.51 7.66 5.57
C LEU A 772 4.28 7.06 4.88
N GLU A 773 3.26 6.70 5.64
CA GLU A 773 1.92 6.43 5.08
C GLU A 773 1.43 7.64 4.25
N ALA A 774 0.82 7.38 3.09
CA ALA A 774 0.42 8.44 2.15
C ALA A 774 -0.34 9.64 2.79
N PRO A 775 -1.35 9.45 3.67
CA PRO A 775 -2.07 10.57 4.29
C PRO A 775 -1.22 11.39 5.27
N THR A 776 -0.18 10.79 5.85
CA THR A 776 0.79 11.46 6.72
C THR A 776 1.79 12.25 5.88
N MET A 777 2.27 11.67 4.78
CA MET A 777 3.14 12.37 3.82
C MET A 777 2.44 13.61 3.24
N GLU A 778 1.19 13.48 2.79
CA GLU A 778 0.40 14.60 2.23
C GLU A 778 0.24 15.78 3.22
N LYS A 779 0.09 15.49 4.51
CA LYS A 779 0.02 16.53 5.55
C LYS A 779 1.39 17.18 5.81
N LEU A 780 2.47 16.39 5.79
CA LEU A 780 3.84 16.91 5.94
C LEU A 780 4.24 17.79 4.75
N GLU A 781 3.84 17.42 3.53
CA GLU A 781 4.03 18.21 2.30
C GLU A 781 3.30 19.57 2.33
N GLN A 782 2.18 19.64 3.07
CA GLN A 782 1.39 20.87 3.25
C GLN A 782 1.88 21.73 4.43
N ASP A 783 2.79 21.22 5.26
CA ASP A 783 3.30 21.90 6.45
C ASP A 783 4.33 22.98 6.07
N LYS A 784 3.87 24.23 6.06
CA LYS A 784 4.69 25.42 5.78
C LYS A 784 5.80 25.68 6.82
N GLY A 785 5.74 25.05 7.99
CA GLY A 785 6.80 25.08 8.98
C GLY A 785 7.90 24.05 8.73
N PHE A 786 7.58 22.96 8.01
CA PHE A 786 8.52 21.86 7.80
C PHE A 786 9.67 22.23 6.86
N LEU A 787 9.36 22.72 5.65
CA LEU A 787 10.34 23.34 4.75
C LEU A 787 10.47 24.82 5.11
N VAL A 788 11.41 25.13 5.99
CA VAL A 788 11.62 26.49 6.50
C VAL A 788 12.02 27.45 5.36
N ALA A 789 11.17 28.46 5.13
CA ALA A 789 11.36 29.43 4.05
C ALA A 789 12.68 30.21 4.16
N GLU A 790 13.33 30.39 3.02
CA GLU A 790 14.50 31.23 2.80
C GLU A 790 14.08 32.72 2.78
N ASN A 791 14.12 33.36 3.95
CA ASN A 791 14.00 34.81 4.13
C ASN A 791 15.32 35.35 4.68
#